data_AF-A0A4S2V275-F1
#
_entry.id   AF-A0A4S2V275-F1
#
_cell.length_a   1.000
_cell.length_b   1.000
_cell.length_c   1.000
_cell.angle_alpha   90.00
_cell.angle_beta   90.00
_cell.angle_gamma   90.00
#
_symmetry.space_group_name_H-M   'P 1'
#
loop_
_entity.id
_entity.type
_entity.pdbx_description
1 polymer ?
#
loop_
_entity_poly.entity_id
_entity_poly.type
_entity_poly.pdbx_seq_one_letter_code
_entity_poly.pdbx_strand_id
1 'polypeptide(L)'
;MRPPPRPNQRVIALLSALVLALVGLLGLTQTAAPASAAAPDYTQSVTELSATQAQISFTPTTAAIYVDVHYLVNSANQQNVRMTNHAGTWTQTVGSLTNGTVLEYWFTYEKSGPQYDTPHYTYTQGSSGTGTVATPTFTPAAGTYTSAQSVTLADTTAGATIRYTRDGSTPSATSTLYTAPISVTATTTIKAIAIKSGLTNSAVASATYTIGTSAGCPTQSDLPNFGPNVHIYDPSMPSATIQAQLDAQFTQMKDTTTAQFSENRVAQLFKPGTYAVDDNVGFYTSVAGLGQNPGDVTINGHVTVDAFNASDAGNATQNFWRSAENLAINPVGGNRWAVAQAAPFRRIDVHGDLQLYPASYGWASGGYVADTKVSGQAASISQQQWYTRDSNLGSWAGGVWNMVFSGTTGAPANTFPDPPETTLATTPVSRDVPYLYVDGAGKYRVFLPSLRTNASGASWANGSTAGTSQPMSQFYVVKAGDTAATINNALSQGCNLFVTPGVYHLNQTLNITRANTVVLGIGYPTFVPDNGVNAIQVADVDGVRLKGLLIDAGTTNSAALLTVGPAGSSATHAGNPTTIQDVFFRIGGQIAGKATTSLIVNSNNTIIDHIWAWRADHGNPGTIGWTTNTADTGVIVNGSSVLATGLFVEHYQKHEVVWNGQNGKTIFFQNEMPYDVPNQAAWMSAAGVNGYPAYKVGAGVTTHEAWGLGSYCYFNVNPAVNGYHAFEVPNTPGVKFHDALTVSLGGMGTITHVINDTGAVTASNTTPSNVVAFP
;
A
#
# COMPACT_ATOMS: atom_id res chain seq x y z
N MET A 1 -12.67 -27.04 77.61
CA MET A 1 -12.98 -28.29 76.84
C MET A 1 -13.83 -27.91 75.63
N ARG A 2 -13.92 -28.77 74.60
CA ARG A 2 -14.93 -28.70 73.52
C ARG A 2 -16.35 -29.04 74.08
N PRO A 3 -17.49 -28.88 73.34
CA PRO A 3 -17.63 -28.66 71.89
C PRO A 3 -18.52 -27.47 71.44
N PRO A 4 -18.51 -27.10 70.13
CA PRO A 4 -19.45 -26.16 69.49
C PRO A 4 -20.65 -26.87 68.82
N PRO A 5 -21.66 -26.10 68.35
CA PRO A 5 -22.18 -26.34 66.99
C PRO A 5 -22.49 -25.07 66.16
N ARG A 6 -22.94 -25.30 64.92
CA ARG A 6 -23.53 -24.42 63.86
C ARG A 6 -24.40 -25.36 62.97
N PRO A 7 -25.10 -24.95 61.88
CA PRO A 7 -25.31 -23.64 61.23
C PRO A 7 -26.84 -23.26 61.23
N ASN A 8 -27.60 -22.77 60.22
CA ASN A 8 -27.37 -22.48 58.80
C ASN A 8 -28.40 -21.52 58.13
N GLN A 9 -28.02 -21.02 56.94
CA GLN A 9 -28.78 -20.64 55.72
C GLN A 9 -30.34 -20.55 55.72
N ARG A 10 -30.98 -19.57 55.02
CA ARG A 10 -30.68 -18.99 53.68
C ARG A 10 -31.46 -17.66 53.39
N VAL A 11 -30.90 -16.79 52.53
CA VAL A 11 -31.55 -15.70 51.70
C VAL A 11 -32.22 -14.53 52.49
N ILE A 12 -31.80 -13.23 52.49
CA ILE A 12 -31.31 -12.23 51.48
C ILE A 12 -32.48 -11.55 50.72
N ALA A 13 -32.82 -10.24 50.76
CA ALA A 13 -32.12 -8.93 50.95
C ALA A 13 -31.51 -8.31 49.66
N LEU A 14 -31.24 -7.00 49.47
CA LEU A 14 -31.21 -5.79 50.34
C LEU A 14 -31.17 -4.50 49.46
N LEU A 15 -31.72 -3.35 49.91
CA LEU A 15 -31.48 -1.92 49.49
C LEU A 15 -32.39 -1.04 50.40
N SER A 16 -32.07 0.13 51.00
CA SER A 16 -30.86 1.00 51.09
C SER A 16 -30.85 1.80 52.42
N ALA A 17 -29.71 2.38 52.85
CA ALA A 17 -29.57 3.30 54.01
C ALA A 17 -28.45 4.35 53.75
N LEU A 18 -28.61 5.66 54.05
CA LEU A 18 -28.29 6.40 55.30
C LEU A 18 -26.77 6.44 55.63
N VAL A 19 -26.07 7.59 55.73
CA VAL A 19 -25.84 8.55 56.86
C VAL A 19 -24.93 9.68 56.29
N LEU A 20 -25.08 11.01 56.45
CA LEU A 20 -25.16 12.00 57.57
C LEU A 20 -23.80 12.54 58.11
N ALA A 21 -23.80 13.82 58.57
CA ALA A 21 -22.69 14.62 59.15
C ALA A 21 -21.63 15.17 58.15
N LEU A 22 -20.98 16.33 58.35
CA LEU A 22 -21.06 17.39 59.39
C LEU A 22 -20.74 18.78 58.75
N VAL A 23 -21.15 19.89 59.38
CA VAL A 23 -20.82 21.27 58.94
C VAL A 23 -20.23 22.08 60.10
N GLY A 24 -19.07 22.73 59.91
CA GLY A 24 -18.59 23.78 60.83
C GLY A 24 -17.09 24.13 60.81
N LEU A 25 -16.83 25.45 60.76
CA LEU A 25 -15.60 26.19 61.12
C LEU A 25 -14.35 26.15 60.20
N LEU A 26 -13.71 27.34 60.14
CA LEU A 26 -12.39 27.69 59.60
C LEU A 26 -12.23 27.58 58.06
N GLY A 27 -11.70 28.59 57.35
CA GLY A 27 -11.24 29.91 57.78
C GLY A 27 -10.93 30.85 56.60
N LEU A 28 -10.69 32.13 56.87
CA LEU A 28 -10.39 33.15 55.85
C LEU A 28 -8.92 33.08 55.39
N THR A 29 -8.68 32.41 54.25
CA THR A 29 -7.49 32.66 53.40
C THR A 29 -7.88 32.56 51.93
N GLN A 30 -8.02 33.70 51.24
CA GLN A 30 -7.94 33.71 49.78
C GLN A 30 -6.47 33.56 49.37
N THR A 31 -6.03 32.33 49.16
CA THR A 31 -4.88 32.08 48.29
C THR A 31 -5.37 32.16 46.85
N ALA A 32 -4.98 33.22 46.14
CA ALA A 32 -5.30 33.33 44.72
C ALA A 32 -4.70 32.14 43.96
N ALA A 33 -5.49 31.47 43.13
CA ALA A 33 -4.96 30.52 42.17
C ALA A 33 -4.16 31.29 41.10
N PRO A 34 -2.98 30.81 40.67
CA PRO A 34 -2.27 31.40 39.55
C PRO A 34 -3.14 31.33 38.30
N ALA A 35 -3.26 32.45 37.58
CA ALA A 35 -4.13 32.55 36.41
C ALA A 35 -3.50 31.82 35.21
N SER A 36 -4.27 30.94 34.56
CA SER A 36 -3.83 30.27 33.34
C SER A 36 -3.78 31.26 32.17
N ALA A 37 -2.57 31.56 31.69
CA ALA A 37 -2.37 32.36 30.48
C ALA A 37 -2.58 31.50 29.22
N ALA A 38 -3.74 31.67 28.58
CA ALA A 38 -3.98 31.15 27.23
C ALA A 38 -3.36 32.07 26.17
N ALA A 39 -3.07 31.54 24.97
CA ALA A 39 -2.59 32.34 23.84
C ALA A 39 -3.75 33.13 23.20
N PRO A 40 -3.97 34.38 23.65
CA PRO A 40 -3.81 35.52 22.75
C PRO A 40 -3.04 36.70 23.38
N ASP A 41 -2.49 36.53 24.58
CA ASP A 41 -1.98 37.65 25.39
C ASP A 41 -0.55 38.10 25.05
N TYR A 42 0.23 37.28 24.35
CA TYR A 42 1.62 37.58 23.98
C TYR A 42 2.11 36.70 22.82
N THR A 43 3.21 37.12 22.19
CA THR A 43 4.12 36.26 21.44
C THR A 43 5.46 36.18 22.17
N GLN A 44 6.17 35.06 22.03
CA GLN A 44 7.51 34.91 22.57
C GLN A 44 8.40 34.13 21.58
N SER A 45 9.72 34.37 21.63
CA SER A 45 10.71 33.61 20.86
C SER A 45 12.09 33.63 21.50
N VAL A 46 12.92 32.61 21.22
CA VAL A 46 14.37 32.65 21.44
C VAL A 46 15.09 32.73 20.09
N THR A 47 16.05 33.63 19.97
CA THR A 47 16.89 33.81 18.76
C THR A 47 18.36 33.58 19.11
N GLU A 48 19.07 32.72 18.38
CA GLU A 48 20.52 32.59 18.53
C GLU A 48 21.21 33.86 18.00
N LEU A 49 21.96 34.56 18.86
CA LEU A 49 22.74 35.74 18.47
C LEU A 49 24.16 35.37 18.04
N SER A 50 24.70 34.30 18.63
CA SER A 50 25.97 33.69 18.27
C SER A 50 26.06 32.29 18.88
N ALA A 51 27.08 31.52 18.53
CA ALA A 51 27.33 30.17 19.07
C ALA A 51 27.41 30.10 20.61
N THR A 52 27.57 31.22 21.32
CA THR A 52 27.60 31.30 22.79
C THR A 52 26.52 32.21 23.41
N GLN A 53 25.60 32.76 22.62
CA GLN A 53 24.55 33.67 23.11
C GLN A 53 23.21 33.47 22.40
N ALA A 54 22.12 33.51 23.17
CA ALA A 54 20.75 33.53 22.65
C ALA A 54 19.92 34.60 23.36
N GLN A 55 18.97 35.21 22.66
CA GLN A 55 18.09 36.24 23.17
C GLN A 55 16.65 35.74 23.30
N ILE A 56 16.16 35.68 24.53
CA ILE A 56 14.75 35.45 24.86
C ILE A 56 14.00 36.76 24.65
N SER A 57 12.86 36.70 23.94
CA SER A 57 12.03 37.85 23.59
C SER A 57 10.56 37.58 23.90
N PHE A 58 9.83 38.59 24.39
CA PHE A 58 8.42 38.51 24.77
C PHE A 58 7.71 39.81 24.36
N THR A 59 6.61 39.72 23.62
CA THR A 59 5.83 40.87 23.15
C THR A 59 4.36 40.68 23.53
N PRO A 60 3.86 41.36 24.56
CA PRO A 60 2.46 41.24 24.96
C PRO A 60 1.55 42.01 24.00
N THR A 61 0.32 41.52 23.79
CA THR A 61 -0.68 42.15 22.92
C THR A 61 -1.39 43.35 23.58
N THR A 62 -1.21 43.50 24.89
CA THR A 62 -1.52 44.71 25.67
C THR A 62 -0.21 45.23 26.27
N ALA A 63 0.03 46.55 26.28
CA ALA A 63 1.29 47.10 26.78
C ALA A 63 1.47 46.82 28.29
N ALA A 64 2.41 45.93 28.62
CA ALA A 64 2.82 45.62 30.00
C ALA A 64 3.74 46.70 30.58
N ILE A 65 3.60 47.01 31.86
CA ILE A 65 4.51 47.92 32.60
C ILE A 65 5.79 47.20 33.06
N TYR A 66 5.76 45.86 33.19
CA TYR A 66 6.95 45.02 33.33
C TYR A 66 6.74 43.60 32.79
N VAL A 67 7.86 42.98 32.40
CA VAL A 67 8.00 41.54 32.18
C VAL A 67 9.27 41.05 32.87
N ASP A 68 9.14 40.00 33.67
CA ASP A 68 10.25 39.22 34.23
C ASP A 68 10.36 37.90 33.46
N VAL A 69 11.58 37.48 33.16
CA VAL A 69 11.87 36.15 32.60
C VAL A 69 12.54 35.28 33.65
N HIS A 70 12.12 34.03 33.68
CA HIS A 70 12.65 32.98 34.53
C HIS A 70 13.29 31.93 33.62
N TYR A 71 14.51 31.49 33.90
CA TYR A 71 15.15 30.47 33.08
C TYR A 71 16.17 29.61 33.82
N LEU A 72 16.30 28.34 33.42
CA LEU A 72 17.37 27.43 33.81
C LEU A 72 18.28 27.16 32.61
N VAL A 73 19.54 26.82 32.90
CA VAL A 73 20.51 26.36 31.90
C VAL A 73 20.82 24.89 32.19
N ASN A 74 20.50 24.00 31.25
CA ASN A 74 20.56 22.54 31.42
C ASN A 74 19.84 22.06 32.72
N SER A 75 18.64 22.61 32.96
CA SER A 75 17.80 22.39 34.15
C SER A 75 18.51 22.68 35.50
N ALA A 76 19.58 23.48 35.51
CA ALA A 76 20.26 23.96 36.71
C ALA A 76 20.04 25.46 36.95
N ASN A 77 20.06 25.85 38.23
CA ASN A 77 20.17 27.23 38.74
C ASN A 77 19.23 28.25 38.07
N GLN A 78 17.94 28.21 38.42
CA GLN A 78 16.95 29.19 37.96
C GLN A 78 17.41 30.64 38.19
N GLN A 79 17.50 31.39 37.10
CA GLN A 79 17.66 32.84 37.08
C GLN A 79 16.28 33.51 36.99
N ASN A 80 16.13 34.69 37.59
CA ASN A 80 14.93 35.51 37.52
C ASN A 80 15.37 36.94 37.18
N VAL A 81 14.96 37.48 36.02
CA VAL A 81 15.54 38.71 35.46
C VAL A 81 14.45 39.62 34.89
N ARG A 82 14.44 40.87 35.32
CA ARG A 82 13.64 41.94 34.71
C ARG A 82 14.12 42.18 33.28
N MET A 83 13.27 41.88 32.30
CA MET A 83 13.60 42.06 30.89
C MET A 83 13.75 43.55 30.53
N THR A 84 14.45 43.84 29.44
CA THR A 84 14.58 45.22 28.91
C THR A 84 13.56 45.45 27.79
N ASN A 85 12.73 46.50 27.91
CA ASN A 85 11.73 46.86 26.91
C ASN A 85 12.34 47.69 25.77
N HIS A 86 12.23 47.17 24.55
CA HIS A 86 12.53 47.87 23.30
C HIS A 86 11.25 47.98 22.46
N ALA A 87 10.63 49.17 22.47
CA ALA A 87 9.47 49.54 21.66
C ALA A 87 8.24 48.59 21.78
N GLY A 88 8.07 47.93 22.93
CA GLY A 88 6.97 47.00 23.21
C GLY A 88 7.40 45.54 23.29
N THR A 89 8.56 45.18 22.74
CA THR A 89 9.16 43.85 22.90
C THR A 89 10.14 43.87 24.07
N TRP A 90 9.93 43.00 25.05
CA TRP A 90 10.80 42.78 26.20
C TRP A 90 11.83 41.71 25.86
N THR A 91 13.12 41.98 26.10
CA THR A 91 14.23 41.07 25.74
C THR A 91 15.18 40.80 26.90
N GLN A 92 15.79 39.62 26.89
CA GLN A 92 16.88 39.21 27.76
C GLN A 92 17.87 38.33 26.98
N THR A 93 19.15 38.71 26.97
CA THR A 93 20.21 37.89 26.37
C THR A 93 20.83 36.95 27.41
N VAL A 94 20.87 35.66 27.11
CA VAL A 94 21.58 34.63 27.89
C VAL A 94 22.88 34.31 27.17
N GLY A 95 24.00 34.36 27.89
CA GLY A 95 25.35 34.10 27.36
C GLY A 95 26.02 32.88 27.97
N SER A 96 27.27 32.64 27.55
CA SER A 96 28.10 31.49 27.95
C SER A 96 27.49 30.13 27.60
N LEU A 97 26.68 30.08 26.55
CA LEU A 97 26.06 28.86 26.04
C LEU A 97 27.05 28.03 25.20
N THR A 98 26.76 26.75 25.01
CA THR A 98 27.46 25.86 24.08
C THR A 98 26.45 25.05 23.26
N ASN A 99 26.84 24.53 22.09
CA ASN A 99 25.98 23.68 21.27
C ASN A 99 25.42 22.50 22.09
N GLY A 100 24.11 22.27 22.02
CA GLY A 100 23.38 21.30 22.83
C GLY A 100 22.90 21.82 24.21
N THR A 101 23.26 23.04 24.61
CA THR A 101 22.75 23.64 25.86
C THR A 101 21.25 23.89 25.76
N VAL A 102 20.48 23.32 26.68
CA VAL A 102 19.03 23.51 26.79
C VAL A 102 18.75 24.70 27.73
N LEU A 103 18.04 25.70 27.22
CA LEU A 103 17.37 26.71 28.02
C LEU A 103 15.93 26.27 28.26
N GLU A 104 15.53 26.20 29.53
CA GLU A 104 14.13 26.07 29.95
C GLU A 104 13.70 27.42 30.51
N TYR A 105 12.59 28.01 30.05
CA TYR A 105 12.22 29.39 30.38
C TYR A 105 10.71 29.66 30.38
N TRP A 106 10.28 30.63 31.19
CA TRP A 106 8.91 31.15 31.28
C TRP A 106 8.94 32.62 31.73
N PHE A 107 7.77 33.27 31.81
CA PHE A 107 7.66 34.70 32.10
C PHE A 107 6.60 34.98 33.16
N THR A 108 6.82 36.00 33.99
CA THR A 108 5.78 36.73 34.71
C THR A 108 5.60 38.08 34.02
N TYR A 109 4.39 38.43 33.58
CA TYR A 109 4.11 39.70 32.92
C TYR A 109 2.90 40.42 33.54
N GLU A 110 2.96 41.74 33.60
CA GLU A 110 1.81 42.56 33.98
C GLU A 110 0.86 42.77 32.78
N LYS A 111 -0.45 42.84 33.05
CA LYS A 111 -1.47 43.18 32.05
C LYS A 111 -2.67 43.87 32.69
N SER A 112 -2.74 45.20 32.57
CA SER A 112 -3.85 46.04 33.07
C SER A 112 -4.08 45.98 34.58
N GLY A 113 -3.00 45.86 35.36
CA GLY A 113 -2.97 45.82 36.82
C GLY A 113 -2.42 44.49 37.38
N PRO A 114 -3.07 43.34 37.14
CA PRO A 114 -2.59 42.04 37.62
C PRO A 114 -1.35 41.54 36.86
N GLN A 115 -0.63 40.60 37.49
CA GLN A 115 0.44 39.83 36.86
C GLN A 115 -0.01 38.39 36.54
N TYR A 116 0.59 37.82 35.50
CA TYR A 116 0.26 36.52 34.93
C TYR A 116 1.54 35.73 34.64
N ASP A 117 1.52 34.43 34.91
CA ASP A 117 2.65 33.53 34.65
C ASP A 117 2.39 32.69 33.39
N THR A 118 3.43 32.43 32.59
CA THR A 118 3.33 31.57 31.40
C THR A 118 3.64 30.10 31.69
N PRO A 119 3.20 29.17 30.83
CA PRO A 119 3.80 27.84 30.76
C PRO A 119 5.32 27.90 30.53
N HIS A 120 6.01 26.80 30.84
CA HIS A 120 7.43 26.62 30.51
C HIS A 120 7.62 26.31 29.03
N TYR A 121 8.74 26.81 28.49
CA TYR A 121 9.18 26.63 27.10
C TYR A 121 10.63 26.14 27.10
N THR A 122 11.07 25.54 25.98
CA THR A 122 12.45 25.08 25.81
C THR A 122 13.08 25.59 24.52
N TYR A 123 14.40 25.73 24.53
CA TYR A 123 15.26 26.08 23.39
C TYR A 123 16.59 25.34 23.52
N THR A 124 17.20 24.91 22.40
CA THR A 124 18.50 24.24 22.41
C THR A 124 19.49 25.00 21.54
N GLN A 125 20.55 25.51 22.17
CA GLN A 125 21.62 26.26 21.53
C GLN A 125 22.30 25.45 20.42
N GLY A 126 22.60 26.06 19.28
CA GLY A 126 23.22 25.41 18.13
C GLY A 126 22.27 24.53 17.31
N SER A 127 21.01 24.39 17.72
CA SER A 127 19.97 23.66 16.98
C SER A 127 19.39 24.53 15.85
N SER A 128 20.25 24.91 14.90
CA SER A 128 19.82 25.54 13.64
C SER A 128 18.92 24.56 12.88
N GLY A 129 17.65 24.91 12.72
CA GLY A 129 16.60 23.99 12.29
C GLY A 129 16.80 23.40 10.90
N THR A 130 17.28 22.16 10.83
CA THR A 130 17.35 21.35 9.60
C THR A 130 15.99 20.78 9.15
N GLY A 131 14.92 21.08 9.89
CA GLY A 131 13.55 20.78 9.48
C GLY A 131 13.04 21.75 8.41
N THR A 132 12.52 21.20 7.32
CA THR A 132 11.64 21.93 6.41
C THR A 132 10.20 21.74 6.89
N VAL A 133 9.39 22.80 6.86
CA VAL A 133 7.95 22.73 7.12
C VAL A 133 7.31 21.82 6.07
N ALA A 134 6.40 20.93 6.49
CA ALA A 134 5.64 20.08 5.59
C ALA A 134 4.87 20.89 4.54
N THR A 135 4.49 20.25 3.44
CA THR A 135 3.75 20.91 2.36
C THR A 135 2.25 20.89 2.66
N PRO A 136 1.53 22.03 2.59
CA PRO A 136 0.09 22.07 2.83
C PRO A 136 -0.69 21.07 1.99
N THR A 137 -1.66 20.42 2.62
CA THR A 137 -2.61 19.52 1.99
C THR A 137 -3.97 20.22 1.80
N PHE A 138 -4.74 19.76 0.83
CA PHE A 138 -6.07 20.29 0.50
C PHE A 138 -7.13 19.21 0.70
N THR A 139 -8.29 19.55 1.27
CA THR A 139 -9.44 18.65 1.40
C THR A 139 -10.74 19.40 1.11
N PRO A 140 -11.59 18.95 0.17
CA PRO A 140 -11.35 17.84 -0.77
C PRO A 140 -10.18 18.14 -1.71
N ALA A 141 -9.63 17.10 -2.35
CA ALA A 141 -8.48 17.21 -3.24
C ALA A 141 -8.79 18.05 -4.51
N ALA A 142 -7.75 18.40 -5.28
CA ALA A 142 -7.90 19.04 -6.58
C ALA A 142 -8.77 18.17 -7.53
N GLY A 143 -9.68 18.78 -8.29
CA GLY A 143 -10.58 18.01 -9.16
C GLY A 143 -11.75 18.79 -9.74
N THR A 144 -12.58 18.06 -10.50
CA THR A 144 -13.78 18.58 -11.17
C THR A 144 -15.03 18.21 -10.37
N TYR A 145 -15.84 19.21 -10.02
CA TYR A 145 -17.00 19.08 -9.13
C TYR A 145 -18.26 19.69 -9.75
N THR A 146 -19.38 19.00 -9.66
CA THR A 146 -20.69 19.45 -10.16
C THR A 146 -21.36 20.54 -9.31
N SER A 147 -20.79 20.84 -8.14
CA SER A 147 -21.27 21.83 -7.18
C SER A 147 -20.10 22.53 -6.48
N ALA A 148 -20.36 23.71 -5.91
CA ALA A 148 -19.35 24.50 -5.21
C ALA A 148 -18.72 23.73 -4.04
N GLN A 149 -17.40 23.87 -3.88
CA GLN A 149 -16.62 23.17 -2.85
C GLN A 149 -16.24 24.10 -1.68
N SER A 150 -15.96 23.49 -0.53
CA SER A 150 -15.47 24.16 0.68
C SER A 150 -14.12 23.55 1.06
N VAL A 151 -13.03 24.15 0.58
CA VAL A 151 -11.68 23.59 0.63
C VAL A 151 -10.99 23.96 1.93
N THR A 152 -10.72 22.98 2.78
CA THR A 152 -9.83 23.13 3.94
C THR A 152 -8.38 22.93 3.56
N LEU A 153 -7.48 23.69 4.20
CA LEU A 153 -6.04 23.49 4.16
C LEU A 153 -5.55 22.93 5.50
N ALA A 154 -4.58 22.02 5.48
CA ALA A 154 -3.97 21.44 6.68
C ALA A 154 -2.48 21.19 6.49
N ASP A 155 -1.71 21.26 7.58
CA ASP A 155 -0.27 21.01 7.62
C ASP A 155 0.08 20.09 8.80
N THR A 156 1.04 19.17 8.62
CA THR A 156 1.47 18.25 9.68
C THR A 156 2.51 18.86 10.62
N THR A 157 3.08 20.02 10.28
CA THR A 157 4.04 20.73 11.12
C THR A 157 3.30 21.48 12.23
N ALA A 158 3.21 20.87 13.42
CA ALA A 158 2.53 21.47 14.57
C ALA A 158 2.98 22.93 14.82
N GLY A 159 2.03 23.88 14.74
CA GLY A 159 2.27 25.31 14.91
C GLY A 159 2.80 26.07 13.68
N ALA A 160 2.78 25.48 12.48
CA ALA A 160 3.01 26.23 11.25
C ALA A 160 1.78 27.05 10.83
N THR A 161 2.01 28.16 10.14
CA THR A 161 0.96 29.04 9.61
C THR A 161 0.85 28.87 8.10
N ILE A 162 -0.36 28.62 7.60
CA ILE A 162 -0.60 28.41 6.16
C ILE A 162 -0.98 29.76 5.50
N ARG A 163 -0.24 30.13 4.46
CA ARG A 163 -0.47 31.32 3.61
C ARG A 163 -0.92 30.87 2.22
N TYR A 164 -1.91 31.56 1.64
CA TYR A 164 -2.51 31.10 0.38
C TYR A 164 -2.98 32.22 -0.56
N THR A 165 -3.14 31.84 -1.83
CA THR A 165 -3.65 32.63 -2.96
C THR A 165 -4.75 31.83 -3.69
N ARG A 166 -5.61 32.49 -4.49
CA ARG A 166 -6.72 31.86 -5.25
C ARG A 166 -6.66 32.10 -6.76
N ASP A 167 -5.68 32.87 -7.21
CA ASP A 167 -5.46 33.34 -8.58
C ASP A 167 -4.31 32.58 -9.28
N GLY A 168 -3.79 31.53 -8.64
CA GLY A 168 -2.60 30.80 -9.10
C GLY A 168 -1.26 31.53 -8.93
N SER A 169 -1.23 32.72 -8.31
CA SER A 169 0.04 33.40 -7.96
C SER A 169 0.78 32.66 -6.84
N THR A 170 2.11 32.79 -6.76
CA THR A 170 2.91 32.09 -5.74
C THR A 170 2.76 32.75 -4.38
N PRO A 171 2.28 32.05 -3.33
CA PRO A 171 2.11 32.61 -2.01
C PRO A 171 3.46 32.85 -1.31
N SER A 172 3.56 34.00 -0.65
CA SER A 172 4.63 34.40 0.27
C SER A 172 4.09 34.59 1.70
N ALA A 173 4.97 34.97 2.63
CA ALA A 173 4.62 35.31 4.02
C ALA A 173 3.58 36.44 4.17
N THR A 174 3.42 37.32 3.16
CA THR A 174 2.45 38.44 3.18
C THR A 174 1.09 38.09 2.57
N SER A 175 0.91 36.87 2.04
CA SER A 175 -0.37 36.42 1.43
C SER A 175 -1.47 36.25 2.49
N THR A 176 -2.69 35.99 2.01
CA THR A 176 -3.84 35.65 2.86
C THR A 176 -3.50 34.56 3.86
N LEU A 177 -3.72 34.80 5.15
CA LEU A 177 -3.64 33.76 6.18
C LEU A 177 -4.85 32.83 6.05
N TYR A 178 -4.61 31.52 6.07
CA TYR A 178 -5.69 30.54 6.15
C TYR A 178 -6.20 30.43 7.59
N THR A 179 -7.48 30.75 7.79
CA THR A 179 -8.17 30.75 9.09
C THR A 179 -9.54 30.06 9.05
N ALA A 180 -10.09 29.81 7.86
CA ALA A 180 -11.39 29.20 7.63
C ALA A 180 -11.43 28.55 6.23
N PRO A 181 -12.35 27.60 5.97
CA PRO A 181 -12.46 26.92 4.68
C PRO A 181 -12.65 27.88 3.50
N ILE A 182 -12.01 27.56 2.38
CA ILE A 182 -12.05 28.35 1.14
C ILE A 182 -13.23 27.90 0.30
N SER A 183 -14.30 28.71 0.24
CA SER A 183 -15.39 28.47 -0.70
C SER A 183 -14.91 28.68 -2.15
N VAL A 184 -15.23 27.72 -3.01
CA VAL A 184 -14.88 27.67 -4.43
C VAL A 184 -16.14 27.40 -5.25
N THR A 185 -16.61 28.42 -5.98
CA THR A 185 -17.88 28.39 -6.74
C THR A 185 -17.71 28.36 -8.27
N ALA A 186 -16.49 28.58 -8.75
CA ALA A 186 -16.07 28.57 -10.15
C ALA A 186 -14.64 28.00 -10.26
N THR A 187 -14.15 27.76 -11.47
CA THR A 187 -12.80 27.22 -11.68
C THR A 187 -11.73 28.10 -11.02
N THR A 188 -10.98 27.55 -10.07
CA THR A 188 -10.08 28.29 -9.16
C THR A 188 -8.81 27.48 -8.89
N THR A 189 -7.63 28.10 -9.00
CA THR A 189 -6.36 27.50 -8.59
C THR A 189 -5.89 28.10 -7.27
N ILE A 190 -5.98 27.30 -6.21
CA ILE A 190 -5.49 27.66 -4.89
C ILE A 190 -4.02 27.22 -4.79
N LYS A 191 -3.13 28.12 -4.38
CA LYS A 191 -1.76 27.77 -3.98
C LYS A 191 -1.55 28.09 -2.51
N ALA A 192 -0.79 27.26 -1.81
CA ALA A 192 -0.55 27.37 -0.38
C ALA A 192 0.92 27.10 -0.02
N ILE A 193 1.41 27.77 1.03
CA ILE A 193 2.73 27.55 1.63
C ILE A 193 2.59 27.58 3.16
N ALA A 194 3.25 26.67 3.87
CA ALA A 194 3.32 26.67 5.32
C ALA A 194 4.64 27.28 5.81
N ILE A 195 4.53 28.11 6.84
CA ILE A 195 5.62 28.94 7.38
C ILE A 195 5.62 28.83 8.90
N LYS A 196 6.77 28.43 9.47
CA LYS A 196 7.02 28.34 10.91
C LYS A 196 8.39 28.95 11.21
N SER A 197 8.46 29.83 12.21
CA SER A 197 9.73 30.46 12.60
C SER A 197 10.75 29.41 13.04
N GLY A 198 12.02 29.61 12.66
CA GLY A 198 13.12 28.69 12.96
C GLY A 198 13.22 27.44 12.06
N LEU A 199 12.31 27.27 11.08
CA LEU A 199 12.36 26.20 10.07
C LEU A 199 12.42 26.77 8.65
N THR A 200 12.83 25.94 7.69
CA THR A 200 12.73 26.30 6.26
C THR A 200 11.26 26.22 5.81
N ASN A 201 10.75 27.24 5.11
CA ASN A 201 9.38 27.25 4.58
C ASN A 201 9.09 26.03 3.70
N SER A 202 7.82 25.63 3.62
CA SER A 202 7.41 24.49 2.81
C SER A 202 7.61 24.70 1.31
N ALA A 203 7.54 23.60 0.55
CA ALA A 203 7.25 23.70 -0.87
C ALA A 203 5.84 24.33 -1.08
N VAL A 204 5.62 24.96 -2.23
CA VAL A 204 4.32 25.55 -2.59
C VAL A 204 3.39 24.47 -3.10
N ALA A 205 2.37 24.15 -2.30
CA ALA A 205 1.28 23.28 -2.69
C ALA A 205 0.37 23.99 -3.71
N SER A 206 -0.22 23.25 -4.66
CA SER A 206 -1.09 23.80 -5.70
C SER A 206 -2.25 22.85 -6.00
N ALA A 207 -3.49 23.35 -5.94
CA ALA A 207 -4.70 22.59 -6.24
C ALA A 207 -5.63 23.41 -7.15
N THR A 208 -6.01 22.82 -8.29
CA THR A 208 -7.02 23.39 -9.19
C THR A 208 -8.35 22.68 -9.00
N TYR A 209 -9.39 23.47 -8.80
CA TYR A 209 -10.77 23.05 -8.70
C TYR A 209 -11.53 23.55 -9.91
N THR A 210 -12.30 22.68 -10.57
CA THR A 210 -13.16 23.04 -11.70
C THR A 210 -14.61 22.85 -11.26
N ILE A 211 -15.40 23.93 -11.21
CA ILE A 211 -16.81 23.85 -10.75
C ILE A 211 -17.75 23.99 -11.95
N GLY A 212 -18.60 22.99 -12.15
CA GLY A 212 -19.59 22.96 -13.23
C GLY A 212 -19.88 21.53 -13.71
N THR A 213 -20.59 21.39 -14.83
CA THR A 213 -20.65 20.10 -15.52
C THR A 213 -19.25 19.70 -15.94
N SER A 214 -18.76 18.55 -15.46
CA SER A 214 -17.57 17.94 -16.06
C SER A 214 -17.80 17.80 -17.55
N ALA A 215 -16.83 18.22 -18.36
CA ALA A 215 -16.72 17.64 -19.69
C ALA A 215 -16.65 16.12 -19.52
N GLY A 216 -17.35 15.37 -20.36
CA GLY A 216 -17.03 13.96 -20.52
C GLY A 216 -15.64 13.82 -21.13
N CYS A 217 -15.04 12.64 -21.03
CA CYS A 217 -13.77 12.34 -21.69
C CYS A 217 -13.79 12.85 -23.14
N PRO A 218 -12.86 13.74 -23.56
CA PRO A 218 -12.83 14.25 -24.92
C PRO A 218 -12.77 13.08 -25.90
N THR A 219 -13.69 13.03 -26.86
CA THR A 219 -14.03 11.81 -27.60
C THR A 219 -12.80 11.09 -28.16
N GLN A 220 -12.45 9.95 -27.55
CA GLN A 220 -11.38 9.09 -28.03
C GLN A 220 -11.90 8.15 -29.14
N SER A 221 -11.01 7.40 -29.79
CA SER A 221 -11.42 6.42 -30.80
C SER A 221 -11.90 5.12 -30.15
N ASP A 222 -13.02 4.56 -30.63
CA ASP A 222 -13.39 3.15 -30.36
C ASP A 222 -12.49 2.15 -31.13
N LEU A 223 -11.67 2.66 -32.05
CA LEU A 223 -10.60 1.95 -32.78
C LEU A 223 -9.27 2.70 -32.53
N PRO A 224 -8.72 2.67 -31.31
CA PRO A 224 -7.47 3.36 -31.02
C PRO A 224 -6.28 2.59 -31.57
N ASN A 225 -5.28 3.32 -32.08
CA ASN A 225 -3.94 2.76 -32.24
C ASN A 225 -3.35 2.57 -30.82
N PHE A 226 -3.00 1.34 -30.44
CA PHE A 226 -2.44 1.00 -29.11
C PHE A 226 -0.91 1.13 -29.02
N GLY A 227 -0.23 1.59 -30.06
CA GLY A 227 1.24 1.68 -30.11
C GLY A 227 1.91 0.40 -30.64
N PRO A 228 3.23 0.45 -30.92
CA PRO A 228 3.95 -0.63 -31.59
C PRO A 228 4.11 -1.90 -30.74
N ASN A 229 4.03 -1.77 -29.42
CA ASN A 229 4.26 -2.85 -28.44
C ASN A 229 3.03 -3.74 -28.21
N VAL A 230 1.93 -3.48 -28.92
CA VAL A 230 0.68 -4.25 -28.85
C VAL A 230 0.47 -4.96 -30.18
N HIS A 231 0.68 -6.26 -30.19
CA HIS A 231 0.52 -7.11 -31.36
C HIS A 231 -0.89 -7.70 -31.35
N ILE A 232 -1.67 -7.43 -32.40
CA ILE A 232 -3.07 -7.85 -32.49
C ILE A 232 -3.23 -8.85 -33.62
N TYR A 233 -3.42 -10.11 -33.25
CA TYR A 233 -3.56 -11.22 -34.17
C TYR A 233 -5.02 -11.39 -34.60
N ASP A 234 -5.24 -11.59 -35.90
CA ASP A 234 -6.54 -11.81 -36.52
C ASP A 234 -6.61 -13.25 -37.07
N PRO A 235 -7.73 -13.97 -37.00
CA PRO A 235 -7.82 -15.32 -37.56
C PRO A 235 -7.57 -15.39 -39.07
N SER A 236 -7.59 -14.27 -39.79
CA SER A 236 -7.16 -14.19 -41.20
C SER A 236 -5.64 -14.21 -41.40
N MET A 237 -4.83 -14.13 -40.33
CA MET A 237 -3.37 -14.18 -40.42
C MET A 237 -2.88 -15.64 -40.48
N PRO A 238 -1.91 -15.99 -41.35
CA PRO A 238 -1.38 -17.35 -41.38
C PRO A 238 -0.71 -17.72 -40.06
N SER A 239 -1.00 -18.92 -39.52
CA SER A 239 -0.45 -19.36 -38.22
C SER A 239 1.08 -19.29 -38.15
N ALA A 240 1.79 -19.60 -39.24
CA ALA A 240 3.25 -19.50 -39.31
C ALA A 240 3.77 -18.05 -39.21
N THR A 241 2.97 -17.06 -39.64
CA THR A 241 3.29 -15.62 -39.47
C THR A 241 3.05 -15.17 -38.04
N ILE A 242 1.98 -15.67 -37.41
CA ILE A 242 1.71 -15.43 -35.98
C ILE A 242 2.85 -16.04 -35.15
N GLN A 243 3.12 -17.34 -35.33
CA GLN A 243 4.16 -18.07 -34.61
C GLN A 243 5.53 -17.39 -34.71
N ALA A 244 5.97 -17.01 -35.92
CA ALA A 244 7.23 -16.29 -36.11
C ALA A 244 7.30 -14.94 -35.38
N GLN A 245 6.15 -14.29 -35.11
CA GLN A 245 6.09 -13.08 -34.29
C GLN A 245 6.09 -13.42 -32.78
N LEU A 246 5.40 -14.47 -32.34
CA LEU A 246 5.47 -14.96 -30.95
C LEU A 246 6.92 -15.37 -30.60
N ASP A 247 7.54 -16.20 -31.44
CA ASP A 247 8.93 -16.66 -31.30
C ASP A 247 9.93 -15.49 -31.23
N ALA A 248 9.72 -14.46 -32.06
CA ALA A 248 10.58 -13.28 -32.10
C ALA A 248 10.47 -12.41 -30.84
N GLN A 249 9.26 -12.27 -30.26
CA GLN A 249 9.10 -11.57 -28.98
C GLN A 249 9.61 -12.43 -27.82
N PHE A 250 9.27 -13.71 -27.77
CA PHE A 250 9.79 -14.65 -26.77
C PHE A 250 11.32 -14.67 -26.74
N THR A 251 11.98 -14.70 -27.90
CA THR A 251 13.45 -14.67 -27.99
C THR A 251 14.07 -13.42 -27.34
N GLN A 252 13.39 -12.27 -27.41
CA GLN A 252 13.83 -11.02 -26.75
C GLN A 252 13.47 -10.97 -25.25
N MET A 253 12.37 -11.61 -24.85
CA MET A 253 11.78 -11.49 -23.51
C MET A 253 12.06 -12.66 -22.57
N LYS A 254 12.63 -13.77 -23.04
CA LYS A 254 12.78 -15.01 -22.24
C LYS A 254 13.95 -15.02 -21.27
N ASP A 255 15.04 -14.31 -21.57
CA ASP A 255 16.34 -14.55 -20.94
C ASP A 255 16.47 -13.84 -19.58
N THR A 256 16.69 -14.59 -18.52
CA THR A 256 16.74 -14.07 -17.15
C THR A 256 17.89 -13.07 -16.92
N THR A 257 19.00 -13.18 -17.67
CA THR A 257 20.16 -12.28 -17.48
C THR A 257 20.03 -10.93 -18.20
N THR A 258 19.15 -10.83 -19.19
CA THR A 258 19.02 -9.65 -20.06
C THR A 258 17.61 -9.07 -20.14
N ALA A 259 16.57 -9.90 -20.10
CA ALA A 259 15.17 -9.46 -20.17
C ALA A 259 14.56 -9.13 -18.80
N GLN A 260 14.98 -9.80 -17.72
CA GLN A 260 14.37 -9.69 -16.37
C GLN A 260 14.30 -8.24 -15.88
N PHE A 261 15.33 -7.43 -16.09
CA PHE A 261 15.36 -6.00 -15.70
C PHE A 261 15.40 -5.05 -16.91
N SER A 262 14.89 -5.50 -18.06
CA SER A 262 14.75 -4.67 -19.26
C SER A 262 13.57 -3.70 -19.17
N GLU A 263 13.57 -2.68 -20.05
CA GLU A 263 12.44 -1.76 -20.26
C GLU A 263 11.47 -2.24 -21.35
N ASN A 264 11.75 -3.38 -21.98
CA ASN A 264 10.87 -3.97 -22.99
C ASN A 264 9.56 -4.43 -22.36
N ARG A 265 8.44 -4.13 -23.03
CA ARG A 265 7.06 -4.39 -22.57
C ARG A 265 6.23 -4.84 -23.77
N VAL A 266 5.48 -5.94 -23.67
CA VAL A 266 4.79 -6.55 -24.83
C VAL A 266 3.38 -7.00 -24.45
N ALA A 267 2.42 -6.78 -25.35
CA ALA A 267 1.10 -7.41 -25.28
C ALA A 267 0.79 -8.18 -26.58
N GLN A 268 0.45 -9.47 -26.45
CA GLN A 268 0.00 -10.37 -27.50
C GLN A 268 -1.52 -10.52 -27.36
N LEU A 269 -2.29 -9.96 -28.29
CA LEU A 269 -3.75 -9.88 -28.23
C LEU A 269 -4.38 -10.66 -29.38
N PHE A 270 -5.20 -11.65 -29.07
CA PHE A 270 -5.85 -12.52 -30.05
C PHE A 270 -7.32 -12.12 -30.21
N LYS A 271 -7.76 -11.78 -31.42
CA LYS A 271 -9.18 -11.52 -31.72
C LYS A 271 -10.05 -12.78 -31.58
N PRO A 272 -11.39 -12.64 -31.46
CA PRO A 272 -12.31 -13.78 -31.51
C PRO A 272 -12.07 -14.68 -32.73
N GLY A 273 -11.93 -15.99 -32.50
CA GLY A 273 -11.60 -16.99 -33.50
C GLY A 273 -10.71 -18.12 -32.99
N THR A 274 -10.06 -18.86 -33.90
CA THR A 274 -9.25 -20.03 -33.57
C THR A 274 -7.87 -19.93 -34.22
N TYR A 275 -6.83 -20.25 -33.45
CA TYR A 275 -5.43 -20.14 -33.83
C TYR A 275 -4.73 -21.49 -33.59
N ALA A 276 -3.71 -21.81 -34.38
CA ALA A 276 -2.89 -23.02 -34.20
C ALA A 276 -1.42 -22.60 -34.02
N VAL A 277 -1.06 -22.30 -32.78
CA VAL A 277 0.21 -21.67 -32.37
C VAL A 277 0.57 -22.12 -30.94
N ASP A 278 1.87 -22.07 -30.62
CA ASP A 278 2.43 -22.30 -29.29
C ASP A 278 3.09 -21.01 -28.79
N ASP A 279 2.45 -20.31 -27.87
CA ASP A 279 2.92 -19.03 -27.34
C ASP A 279 3.78 -19.22 -26.09
N ASN A 280 5.10 -19.05 -26.20
CA ASN A 280 6.01 -19.12 -25.07
C ASN A 280 6.16 -17.73 -24.44
N VAL A 281 5.81 -17.59 -23.16
CA VAL A 281 5.64 -16.28 -22.53
C VAL A 281 6.88 -15.89 -21.72
N GLY A 282 7.59 -14.86 -22.18
CA GLY A 282 8.75 -14.26 -21.52
C GLY A 282 8.37 -13.25 -20.42
N PHE A 283 9.37 -12.54 -19.89
CA PHE A 283 9.17 -11.41 -18.99
C PHE A 283 8.34 -10.29 -19.63
N TYR A 284 7.66 -9.51 -18.80
CA TYR A 284 6.83 -8.34 -19.14
C TYR A 284 5.85 -8.53 -20.32
N THR A 285 5.38 -9.75 -20.50
CA THR A 285 4.57 -10.15 -21.64
C THR A 285 3.17 -10.53 -21.16
N SER A 286 2.14 -9.94 -21.76
CA SER A 286 0.74 -10.31 -21.50
C SER A 286 0.08 -10.92 -22.73
N VAL A 287 -0.34 -12.18 -22.62
CA VAL A 287 -1.17 -12.87 -23.60
C VAL A 287 -2.64 -12.66 -23.23
N ALA A 288 -3.47 -12.19 -24.16
CA ALA A 288 -4.90 -12.06 -23.88
C ALA A 288 -5.81 -12.33 -25.08
N GLY A 289 -6.93 -13.00 -24.84
CA GLY A 289 -8.03 -13.10 -25.80
C GLY A 289 -8.96 -11.88 -25.71
N LEU A 290 -9.29 -11.32 -26.87
CA LEU A 290 -10.21 -10.18 -27.04
C LEU A 290 -11.67 -10.63 -27.22
N GLY A 291 -12.02 -11.80 -26.71
CA GLY A 291 -13.39 -12.30 -26.58
C GLY A 291 -14.18 -11.58 -25.50
N GLN A 292 -15.50 -11.59 -25.56
CA GLN A 292 -16.29 -11.26 -24.36
C GLN A 292 -16.21 -12.41 -23.34
N ASN A 293 -16.01 -13.64 -23.80
CA ASN A 293 -15.83 -14.85 -23.00
C ASN A 293 -14.56 -15.59 -23.47
N PRO A 294 -13.95 -16.46 -22.63
CA PRO A 294 -12.71 -17.15 -23.01
C PRO A 294 -12.86 -18.05 -24.23
N GLY A 295 -13.99 -18.77 -24.34
CA GLY A 295 -14.30 -19.63 -25.49
C GLY A 295 -14.46 -18.91 -26.83
N ASP A 296 -14.55 -17.57 -26.85
CA ASP A 296 -14.60 -16.81 -28.10
C ASP A 296 -13.20 -16.78 -28.79
N VAL A 297 -12.12 -17.10 -28.07
CA VAL A 297 -10.72 -17.13 -28.55
C VAL A 297 -10.09 -18.47 -28.21
N THR A 298 -9.77 -19.31 -29.20
CA THR A 298 -9.23 -20.65 -28.96
C THR A 298 -7.80 -20.81 -29.50
N ILE A 299 -6.86 -21.21 -28.65
CA ILE A 299 -5.51 -21.62 -29.01
C ILE A 299 -5.45 -23.15 -29.11
N ASN A 300 -5.33 -23.68 -30.33
CA ASN A 300 -5.02 -25.09 -30.59
C ASN A 300 -3.50 -25.29 -30.53
N GLY A 301 -3.00 -25.49 -29.32
CA GLY A 301 -1.59 -25.41 -28.95
C GLY A 301 -1.50 -25.00 -27.47
N HIS A 302 -0.43 -24.30 -27.10
CA HIS A 302 -0.13 -23.96 -25.70
C HIS A 302 0.07 -22.46 -25.48
N VAL A 303 -0.13 -22.00 -24.24
CA VAL A 303 0.33 -20.69 -23.73
C VAL A 303 1.24 -20.99 -22.52
N THR A 304 2.53 -21.04 -22.79
CA THR A 304 3.52 -21.76 -21.98
C THR A 304 4.43 -20.84 -21.19
N VAL A 305 4.70 -21.21 -19.93
CA VAL A 305 5.90 -20.78 -19.20
C VAL A 305 6.64 -22.01 -18.68
N ASP A 306 7.96 -22.03 -18.86
CA ASP A 306 8.89 -23.03 -18.32
C ASP A 306 10.18 -22.34 -17.84
N ALA A 307 11.10 -23.09 -17.22
CA ALA A 307 12.47 -22.65 -16.96
C ALA A 307 13.30 -22.75 -18.25
N PHE A 308 12.99 -21.85 -19.20
CA PHE A 308 13.33 -21.99 -20.62
C PHE A 308 14.83 -21.89 -20.98
N ASN A 309 15.66 -21.26 -20.15
CA ASN A 309 17.05 -20.95 -20.48
C ASN A 309 18.03 -21.84 -19.73
N ALA A 310 19.21 -22.07 -20.32
CA ALA A 310 20.30 -22.76 -19.65
C ALA A 310 20.81 -22.01 -18.39
N SER A 311 20.65 -20.68 -18.35
CA SER A 311 20.90 -19.84 -17.18
C SER A 311 20.00 -20.17 -15.99
N ASP A 312 18.76 -20.59 -16.28
CA ASP A 312 17.75 -20.86 -15.26
C ASP A 312 18.00 -22.22 -14.61
N ALA A 313 18.77 -23.10 -15.27
CA ALA A 313 19.13 -24.45 -14.80
C ALA A 313 17.93 -25.32 -14.38
N GLY A 314 16.73 -25.05 -14.92
CA GLY A 314 15.48 -25.70 -14.52
C GLY A 314 14.79 -25.09 -13.30
N ASN A 315 15.29 -23.98 -12.76
CA ASN A 315 14.64 -23.21 -11.69
C ASN A 315 13.65 -22.19 -12.26
N ALA A 316 12.44 -22.13 -11.70
CA ALA A 316 11.40 -21.19 -12.07
C ALA A 316 11.16 -20.07 -11.03
N THR A 317 11.91 -19.99 -9.92
CA THR A 317 11.73 -18.95 -8.87
C THR A 317 11.98 -17.51 -9.33
N GLN A 318 12.36 -17.28 -10.60
CA GLN A 318 12.49 -15.96 -11.21
C GLN A 318 11.54 -15.75 -12.41
N ASN A 319 10.59 -16.66 -12.68
CA ASN A 319 9.61 -16.52 -13.76
C ASN A 319 8.49 -15.51 -13.42
N PHE A 320 8.88 -14.25 -13.24
CA PHE A 320 8.01 -13.13 -12.86
C PHE A 320 7.32 -12.46 -14.05
N TRP A 321 6.42 -11.53 -13.70
CA TRP A 321 5.92 -10.43 -14.54
C TRP A 321 5.39 -10.86 -15.92
N ARG A 322 4.53 -11.88 -15.99
CA ARG A 322 3.90 -12.33 -17.23
C ARG A 322 2.48 -12.85 -17.00
N SER A 323 1.57 -12.68 -17.96
CA SER A 323 0.14 -12.96 -17.73
C SER A 323 -0.53 -13.65 -18.91
N ALA A 324 -1.56 -14.45 -18.62
CA ALA A 324 -2.48 -15.03 -19.59
C ALA A 324 -3.93 -14.71 -19.18
N GLU A 325 -4.74 -14.17 -20.11
CA GLU A 325 -6.09 -13.69 -19.82
C GLU A 325 -7.14 -14.04 -20.90
N ASN A 326 -8.32 -14.48 -20.47
CA ASN A 326 -9.57 -14.46 -21.26
C ASN A 326 -9.51 -15.20 -22.62
N LEU A 327 -8.99 -16.44 -22.64
CA LEU A 327 -8.94 -17.32 -23.82
C LEU A 327 -9.10 -18.81 -23.45
N ALA A 328 -9.43 -19.65 -24.43
CA ALA A 328 -9.42 -21.11 -24.31
C ALA A 328 -8.11 -21.70 -24.87
N ILE A 329 -7.62 -22.77 -24.25
CA ILE A 329 -6.40 -23.49 -24.66
C ILE A 329 -6.73 -24.97 -24.83
N ASN A 330 -6.35 -25.54 -25.97
CA ASN A 330 -6.50 -26.96 -26.31
C ASN A 330 -5.10 -27.61 -26.42
N PRO A 331 -4.43 -27.88 -25.27
CA PRO A 331 -3.04 -28.33 -25.25
C PRO A 331 -2.89 -29.82 -25.56
N VAL A 332 -1.75 -30.22 -26.12
CA VAL A 332 -1.41 -31.63 -26.38
C VAL A 332 -0.48 -32.13 -25.27
N GLY A 333 -1.08 -32.74 -24.23
CA GLY A 333 -0.36 -33.20 -23.04
C GLY A 333 -0.40 -32.25 -21.84
N GLY A 334 -1.32 -31.28 -21.85
CA GLY A 334 -1.51 -30.29 -20.78
C GLY A 334 -0.75 -28.99 -21.01
N ASN A 335 -1.31 -27.88 -20.55
CA ASN A 335 -0.67 -26.56 -20.65
C ASN A 335 0.27 -26.34 -19.46
N ARG A 336 1.44 -25.72 -19.66
CA ARG A 336 2.38 -25.43 -18.56
C ARG A 336 2.48 -23.95 -18.23
N TRP A 337 2.31 -23.60 -16.96
CA TRP A 337 2.42 -22.23 -16.43
C TRP A 337 3.38 -22.22 -15.24
N ALA A 338 4.65 -22.56 -15.49
CA ALA A 338 5.70 -22.68 -14.48
C ALA A 338 6.25 -21.32 -14.03
N VAL A 339 5.43 -20.57 -13.32
CA VAL A 339 5.71 -19.19 -12.92
C VAL A 339 6.11 -19.05 -11.44
N ALA A 340 6.60 -17.86 -11.12
CA ALA A 340 6.76 -17.39 -9.75
C ALA A 340 5.72 -16.26 -9.46
N GLN A 341 6.06 -15.31 -8.60
CA GLN A 341 5.20 -14.19 -8.20
C GLN A 341 4.83 -13.26 -9.38
N ALA A 342 3.73 -12.51 -9.21
CA ALA A 342 3.21 -11.51 -10.16
C ALA A 342 2.90 -12.03 -11.59
N ALA A 343 2.51 -13.31 -11.70
CA ALA A 343 2.25 -13.97 -12.97
C ALA A 343 0.84 -14.59 -13.09
N PRO A 344 -0.21 -13.77 -13.27
CA PRO A 344 -1.60 -14.20 -13.16
C PRO A 344 -2.09 -15.01 -14.36
N PHE A 345 -2.89 -16.04 -14.07
CA PHE A 345 -3.57 -16.88 -15.05
C PHE A 345 -5.10 -16.77 -14.87
N ARG A 346 -5.72 -15.82 -15.59
CA ARG A 346 -7.11 -15.36 -15.34
C ARG A 346 -8.05 -15.68 -16.49
N ARG A 347 -9.29 -16.07 -16.18
CA ARG A 347 -10.35 -16.30 -17.19
C ARG A 347 -9.91 -17.25 -18.31
N ILE A 348 -9.21 -18.33 -18.00
CA ILE A 348 -8.77 -19.31 -19.01
C ILE A 348 -9.72 -20.51 -19.03
N ASP A 349 -10.00 -21.07 -20.21
CA ASP A 349 -10.62 -22.40 -20.35
C ASP A 349 -9.60 -23.42 -20.87
N VAL A 350 -8.93 -24.15 -19.98
CA VAL A 350 -7.94 -25.17 -20.34
C VAL A 350 -8.67 -26.49 -20.59
N HIS A 351 -8.72 -26.92 -21.86
CA HIS A 351 -9.34 -28.17 -22.31
C HIS A 351 -8.36 -29.35 -22.17
N GLY A 352 -7.80 -29.50 -20.97
CA GLY A 352 -6.78 -30.47 -20.62
C GLY A 352 -6.28 -30.26 -19.19
N ASP A 353 -5.07 -30.77 -18.91
CA ASP A 353 -4.38 -30.56 -17.63
C ASP A 353 -3.64 -29.21 -17.59
N LEU A 354 -3.36 -28.71 -16.39
CA LEU A 354 -2.59 -27.48 -16.12
C LEU A 354 -1.41 -27.79 -15.20
N GLN A 355 -0.20 -27.79 -15.75
CA GLN A 355 1.05 -28.05 -15.05
C GLN A 355 1.63 -26.72 -14.54
N LEU A 356 1.71 -26.54 -13.23
CA LEU A 356 2.18 -25.29 -12.62
C LEU A 356 3.68 -25.32 -12.28
N TYR A 357 4.36 -26.44 -12.57
CA TYR A 357 5.77 -26.69 -12.30
C TYR A 357 6.61 -26.73 -13.59
N PRO A 358 7.90 -26.38 -13.57
CA PRO A 358 8.79 -26.47 -14.73
C PRO A 358 9.04 -27.93 -15.12
N ALA A 359 9.35 -28.21 -16.38
CA ALA A 359 9.57 -29.59 -16.87
C ALA A 359 10.72 -30.33 -16.17
N SER A 360 11.62 -29.58 -15.54
CA SER A 360 12.72 -30.03 -14.68
C SER A 360 12.30 -30.61 -13.32
N TYR A 361 11.07 -30.33 -12.86
CA TYR A 361 10.65 -30.46 -11.45
C TYR A 361 11.51 -29.64 -10.46
N GLY A 362 12.21 -28.61 -10.96
CA GLY A 362 12.98 -27.67 -10.14
C GLY A 362 12.12 -26.73 -9.30
N TRP A 363 12.77 -25.91 -8.48
CA TRP A 363 12.09 -24.97 -7.58
C TRP A 363 11.18 -23.98 -8.33
N ALA A 364 10.06 -23.63 -7.70
CA ALA A 364 9.15 -22.61 -8.19
C ALA A 364 8.39 -21.98 -7.02
N SER A 365 8.09 -20.67 -7.12
CA SER A 365 7.48 -19.88 -6.03
C SER A 365 6.29 -19.04 -6.54
N GLY A 366 5.34 -19.73 -7.17
CA GLY A 366 4.07 -19.17 -7.61
C GLY A 366 3.12 -18.91 -6.44
N GLY A 367 1.86 -18.60 -6.69
CA GLY A 367 1.27 -18.34 -7.99
C GLY A 367 -0.24 -18.12 -7.86
N TYR A 368 -0.86 -17.65 -8.95
CA TYR A 368 -2.21 -17.11 -8.88
C TYR A 368 -3.07 -17.54 -10.08
N VAL A 369 -4.17 -18.24 -9.79
CA VAL A 369 -5.23 -18.60 -10.75
C VAL A 369 -6.55 -18.02 -10.28
N ALA A 370 -7.30 -17.36 -11.17
CA ALA A 370 -8.64 -16.87 -10.84
C ALA A 370 -9.62 -16.88 -12.02
N ASP A 371 -10.88 -17.14 -11.71
CA ASP A 371 -11.98 -17.18 -12.69
C ASP A 371 -11.73 -18.14 -13.87
N THR A 372 -10.95 -19.20 -13.63
CA THR A 372 -10.40 -20.10 -14.65
C THR A 372 -11.05 -21.49 -14.54
N LYS A 373 -11.11 -22.21 -15.66
CA LYS A 373 -11.56 -23.59 -15.75
C LYS A 373 -10.43 -24.46 -16.31
N VAL A 374 -10.21 -25.60 -15.68
CA VAL A 374 -9.29 -26.66 -16.12
C VAL A 374 -10.10 -27.94 -16.15
N SER A 375 -10.33 -28.52 -17.32
CA SER A 375 -11.16 -29.72 -17.44
C SER A 375 -10.47 -30.99 -16.94
N GLY A 376 -9.13 -31.01 -16.96
CA GLY A 376 -8.30 -32.06 -16.39
C GLY A 376 -7.80 -31.74 -14.98
N GLN A 377 -6.61 -32.22 -14.66
CA GLN A 377 -5.91 -31.98 -13.41
C GLN A 377 -5.10 -30.68 -13.44
N ALA A 378 -5.21 -29.85 -12.42
CA ALA A 378 -4.20 -28.84 -12.11
C ALA A 378 -3.18 -29.42 -11.13
N ALA A 379 -1.88 -29.25 -11.40
CA ALA A 379 -0.82 -29.90 -10.64
C ALA A 379 0.30 -28.91 -10.25
N SER A 380 0.60 -28.82 -8.95
CA SER A 380 1.58 -27.90 -8.36
C SER A 380 2.98 -28.50 -8.25
N ILE A 381 3.07 -29.77 -7.82
CA ILE A 381 4.25 -30.63 -7.69
C ILE A 381 5.44 -30.00 -6.94
N SER A 382 6.28 -29.19 -7.61
CA SER A 382 7.46 -28.53 -7.01
C SER A 382 7.23 -27.06 -6.63
N GLN A 383 6.04 -26.53 -6.91
CA GLN A 383 5.60 -25.21 -6.43
C GLN A 383 5.51 -25.17 -4.92
N GLN A 384 6.23 -24.24 -4.29
CA GLN A 384 6.24 -24.04 -2.84
C GLN A 384 4.85 -23.74 -2.26
N GLN A 385 4.12 -22.83 -2.92
CA GLN A 385 2.77 -22.42 -2.56
C GLN A 385 1.93 -22.06 -3.79
N TRP A 386 0.61 -21.95 -3.64
CA TRP A 386 -0.28 -21.48 -4.71
C TRP A 386 -1.62 -20.95 -4.18
N TYR A 387 -2.24 -20.02 -4.91
CA TYR A 387 -3.63 -19.58 -4.67
C TYR A 387 -4.51 -19.76 -5.91
N THR A 388 -5.65 -20.44 -5.73
CA THR A 388 -6.68 -20.61 -6.77
C THR A 388 -8.05 -20.16 -6.27
N ARG A 389 -8.62 -19.09 -6.84
CA ARG A 389 -9.97 -18.61 -6.45
C ARG A 389 -11.01 -18.66 -7.56
N ASP A 390 -12.28 -18.77 -7.16
CA ASP A 390 -13.47 -18.69 -8.02
C ASP A 390 -13.32 -19.48 -9.33
N SER A 391 -12.79 -20.70 -9.25
CA SER A 391 -12.37 -21.48 -10.42
C SER A 391 -13.02 -22.86 -10.45
N ASN A 392 -12.83 -23.59 -11.56
CA ASN A 392 -13.35 -24.95 -11.75
C ASN A 392 -12.20 -25.86 -12.19
N LEU A 393 -11.83 -26.82 -11.35
CA LEU A 393 -10.78 -27.82 -11.64
C LEU A 393 -11.43 -29.20 -11.80
N GLY A 394 -10.92 -30.04 -12.72
CA GLY A 394 -11.31 -31.45 -12.79
C GLY A 394 -10.73 -32.26 -11.62
N SER A 395 -9.48 -31.98 -11.25
CA SER A 395 -8.88 -32.37 -9.97
C SER A 395 -7.66 -31.49 -9.64
N TRP A 396 -7.10 -31.67 -8.44
CA TRP A 396 -5.84 -31.06 -8.01
C TRP A 396 -4.80 -32.15 -7.65
N ALA A 397 -3.51 -31.86 -7.83
CA ALA A 397 -2.43 -32.71 -7.34
C ALA A 397 -1.20 -31.93 -6.84
N GLY A 398 -0.62 -32.39 -5.74
CA GLY A 398 0.60 -31.86 -5.13
C GLY A 398 0.35 -30.72 -4.14
N GLY A 399 1.22 -30.65 -3.13
CA GLY A 399 1.29 -29.58 -2.14
C GLY A 399 2.65 -29.64 -1.46
N VAL A 400 3.31 -28.49 -1.32
CA VAL A 400 4.65 -28.40 -0.73
C VAL A 400 4.58 -27.72 0.64
N TRP A 401 4.18 -26.44 0.70
CA TRP A 401 4.01 -25.72 1.97
C TRP A 401 2.63 -25.07 2.16
N ASN A 402 2.03 -24.43 1.14
CA ASN A 402 0.77 -23.68 1.32
C ASN A 402 -0.09 -23.66 0.03
N MET A 403 -1.13 -24.51 -0.05
CA MET A 403 -2.01 -24.61 -1.22
C MET A 403 -3.42 -24.12 -0.89
N VAL A 404 -3.76 -22.90 -1.30
CA VAL A 404 -4.97 -22.20 -0.83
C VAL A 404 -6.03 -22.11 -1.92
N PHE A 405 -7.27 -22.39 -1.55
CA PHE A 405 -8.44 -22.37 -2.43
C PHE A 405 -9.58 -21.56 -1.81
N SER A 406 -10.23 -20.69 -2.59
CA SER A 406 -11.50 -20.07 -2.16
C SER A 406 -12.51 -20.01 -3.29
N GLY A 407 -13.68 -20.63 -3.11
CA GLY A 407 -14.69 -20.71 -4.17
C GLY A 407 -14.31 -21.59 -5.36
N THR A 408 -13.29 -22.44 -5.22
CA THR A 408 -12.81 -23.30 -6.32
C THR A 408 -13.51 -24.66 -6.27
N THR A 409 -14.33 -24.93 -7.28
CA THR A 409 -14.96 -26.25 -7.47
C THR A 409 -13.91 -27.25 -7.94
N GLY A 410 -13.89 -28.45 -7.36
CA GLY A 410 -12.86 -29.46 -7.64
C GLY A 410 -11.53 -29.22 -6.91
N ALA A 411 -11.47 -28.22 -6.02
CA ALA A 411 -10.42 -28.12 -5.01
C ALA A 411 -10.47 -29.33 -4.05
N PRO A 412 -9.34 -29.72 -3.45
CA PRO A 412 -9.28 -30.70 -2.38
C PRO A 412 -9.99 -30.18 -1.11
N ALA A 413 -10.26 -31.06 -0.15
CA ALA A 413 -10.72 -30.64 1.18
C ALA A 413 -9.61 -29.82 1.90
N ASN A 414 -9.95 -29.13 2.99
CA ASN A 414 -8.89 -28.63 3.88
C ASN A 414 -8.27 -29.84 4.60
N THR A 415 -6.94 -29.98 4.46
CA THR A 415 -6.12 -31.06 5.05
C THR A 415 -4.90 -30.53 5.82
N PHE A 416 -4.74 -29.21 5.91
CA PHE A 416 -3.60 -28.58 6.57
C PHE A 416 -3.42 -29.12 8.02
N PRO A 417 -2.20 -29.51 8.44
CA PRO A 417 -0.91 -29.24 7.81
C PRO A 417 -0.39 -30.27 6.80
N ASP A 418 -1.02 -31.44 6.66
CA ASP A 418 -0.47 -32.54 5.86
C ASP A 418 -1.56 -33.43 5.22
N PRO A 419 -1.74 -33.39 3.88
CA PRO A 419 -1.11 -32.46 2.94
C PRO A 419 -1.59 -30.98 3.13
N PRO A 420 -0.82 -29.98 2.66
CA PRO A 420 -0.93 -28.59 3.12
C PRO A 420 -2.00 -27.75 2.37
N GLU A 421 -3.24 -28.26 2.28
CA GLU A 421 -4.34 -27.59 1.58
C GLU A 421 -5.28 -26.82 2.52
N THR A 422 -5.49 -25.53 2.22
CA THR A 422 -6.44 -24.64 2.89
C THR A 422 -7.61 -24.31 1.96
N THR A 423 -8.75 -24.99 2.13
CA THR A 423 -9.92 -24.82 1.24
C THR A 423 -11.10 -24.12 1.90
N LEU A 424 -11.53 -23.01 1.31
CA LEU A 424 -12.75 -22.27 1.62
C LEU A 424 -13.79 -22.49 0.52
N ALA A 425 -15.03 -22.81 0.91
CA ALA A 425 -16.11 -23.09 -0.04
C ALA A 425 -16.50 -21.91 -0.96
N THR A 426 -16.21 -20.67 -0.56
CA THR A 426 -16.47 -19.45 -1.35
C THR A 426 -15.41 -18.38 -1.11
N THR A 427 -15.20 -17.47 -2.07
CA THR A 427 -14.51 -16.19 -1.83
C THR A 427 -15.54 -15.18 -1.29
N PRO A 428 -15.35 -14.57 -0.08
CA PRO A 428 -16.41 -13.79 0.57
C PRO A 428 -16.96 -12.64 -0.27
N VAL A 429 -16.08 -11.91 -0.94
CA VAL A 429 -16.41 -10.94 -1.99
C VAL A 429 -15.34 -11.04 -3.07
N SER A 430 -15.71 -11.04 -4.34
CA SER A 430 -14.74 -10.88 -5.43
C SER A 430 -15.32 -10.03 -6.56
N ARG A 431 -14.46 -9.39 -7.33
CA ARG A 431 -14.82 -8.70 -8.56
C ARG A 431 -13.75 -9.01 -9.57
N ASP A 432 -14.12 -9.65 -10.67
CA ASP A 432 -13.12 -10.05 -11.65
C ASP A 432 -12.58 -8.84 -12.44
N VAL A 433 -11.40 -9.03 -13.04
CA VAL A 433 -10.61 -7.95 -13.64
C VAL A 433 -11.34 -7.25 -14.79
N PRO A 434 -11.13 -5.93 -14.97
CA PRO A 434 -11.40 -5.27 -16.24
C PRO A 434 -10.55 -5.87 -17.37
N TYR A 435 -11.15 -6.22 -18.50
CA TYR A 435 -10.44 -6.76 -19.67
C TYR A 435 -10.87 -6.08 -20.97
N LEU A 436 -9.94 -6.01 -21.93
CA LEU A 436 -10.18 -5.49 -23.27
C LEU A 436 -10.83 -6.57 -24.14
N TYR A 437 -11.86 -6.23 -24.91
CA TYR A 437 -12.45 -7.12 -25.90
C TYR A 437 -12.91 -6.36 -27.16
N VAL A 438 -13.23 -7.10 -28.22
CA VAL A 438 -13.79 -6.58 -29.47
C VAL A 438 -15.27 -6.93 -29.55
N ASP A 439 -16.14 -5.94 -29.77
CA ASP A 439 -17.58 -6.16 -29.93
C ASP A 439 -17.98 -6.63 -31.34
N GLY A 440 -19.24 -7.03 -31.51
CA GLY A 440 -19.78 -7.50 -32.80
C GLY A 440 -19.84 -6.43 -33.91
N ALA A 441 -19.47 -5.18 -33.64
CA ALA A 441 -19.26 -4.13 -34.64
C ALA A 441 -17.77 -3.86 -34.91
N GLY A 442 -16.87 -4.71 -34.40
CA GLY A 442 -15.42 -4.60 -34.54
C GLY A 442 -14.77 -3.54 -33.63
N LYS A 443 -15.51 -2.93 -32.70
CA LYS A 443 -15.01 -1.86 -31.83
C LYS A 443 -14.37 -2.41 -30.57
N TYR A 444 -13.32 -1.74 -30.08
CA TYR A 444 -12.71 -2.07 -28.80
C TYR A 444 -13.54 -1.56 -27.63
N ARG A 445 -13.67 -2.42 -26.61
CA ARG A 445 -14.43 -2.21 -25.39
C ARG A 445 -13.64 -2.68 -24.19
N VAL A 446 -13.87 -2.07 -23.03
CA VAL A 446 -13.43 -2.63 -21.74
C VAL A 446 -14.64 -3.21 -21.03
N PHE A 447 -14.64 -4.52 -20.81
CA PHE A 447 -15.66 -5.16 -19.99
C PHE A 447 -15.33 -4.97 -18.52
N LEU A 448 -16.35 -4.66 -17.72
CA LEU A 448 -16.25 -4.44 -16.28
C LEU A 448 -17.14 -5.47 -15.56
N PRO A 449 -16.57 -6.59 -15.07
CA PRO A 449 -17.32 -7.58 -14.29
C PRO A 449 -18.00 -6.97 -13.06
N SER A 450 -19.13 -7.55 -12.69
CA SER A 450 -19.89 -7.19 -11.49
C SER A 450 -19.19 -7.69 -10.22
N LEU A 451 -19.54 -7.09 -9.09
CA LEU A 451 -19.20 -7.62 -7.77
C LEU A 451 -19.97 -8.94 -7.54
N ARG A 452 -19.28 -9.96 -7.03
CA ARG A 452 -19.87 -11.21 -6.52
C ARG A 452 -19.65 -11.29 -5.01
N THR A 453 -20.64 -11.81 -4.30
CA THR A 453 -20.58 -12.11 -2.86
C THR A 453 -20.71 -13.61 -2.65
N ASN A 454 -19.87 -14.20 -1.79
CA ASN A 454 -19.75 -15.65 -1.64
C ASN A 454 -19.53 -16.34 -2.99
N ALA A 455 -18.56 -15.84 -3.76
CA ALA A 455 -18.27 -16.29 -5.11
C ALA A 455 -17.74 -17.73 -5.11
N SER A 456 -18.16 -18.51 -6.11
CA SER A 456 -17.62 -19.84 -6.40
C SER A 456 -17.80 -20.17 -7.88
N GLY A 457 -16.83 -20.87 -8.46
CA GLY A 457 -16.75 -21.16 -9.89
C GLY A 457 -16.43 -19.94 -10.76
N ALA A 458 -15.96 -20.21 -11.98
CA ALA A 458 -15.61 -19.16 -12.94
C ALA A 458 -16.86 -18.39 -13.39
N SER A 459 -16.76 -17.06 -13.46
CA SER A 459 -17.90 -16.15 -13.65
C SER A 459 -18.61 -16.30 -14.99
N TRP A 460 -17.97 -16.94 -15.96
CA TRP A 460 -18.46 -17.21 -17.31
C TRP A 460 -18.88 -18.69 -17.52
N ALA A 461 -18.70 -19.56 -16.51
CA ALA A 461 -18.91 -21.02 -16.66
C ALA A 461 -20.38 -21.42 -16.91
N ASN A 462 -21.34 -20.55 -16.57
CA ASN A 462 -22.78 -20.79 -16.72
C ASN A 462 -23.44 -19.77 -17.67
N GLY A 463 -22.69 -19.30 -18.68
CA GLY A 463 -23.06 -18.18 -19.56
C GLY A 463 -22.26 -16.91 -19.23
N SER A 464 -22.36 -15.89 -20.08
CA SER A 464 -21.49 -14.70 -20.00
C SER A 464 -21.49 -14.00 -18.64
N THR A 465 -20.29 -13.63 -18.19
CA THR A 465 -20.05 -12.89 -16.94
C THR A 465 -20.96 -11.67 -16.83
N ALA A 466 -21.68 -11.55 -15.71
CA ALA A 466 -22.47 -10.36 -15.41
C ALA A 466 -21.56 -9.12 -15.25
N GLY A 467 -21.86 -8.03 -15.93
CA GLY A 467 -21.04 -6.81 -15.93
C GLY A 467 -21.53 -5.76 -16.93
N THR A 468 -20.73 -4.72 -17.14
CA THR A 468 -21.03 -3.62 -18.08
C THR A 468 -19.89 -3.42 -19.06
N SER A 469 -20.19 -3.08 -20.31
CA SER A 469 -19.20 -2.80 -21.36
C SER A 469 -19.02 -1.29 -21.56
N GLN A 470 -17.80 -0.78 -21.37
CA GLN A 470 -17.45 0.60 -21.64
C GLN A 470 -16.76 0.75 -23.02
N PRO A 471 -17.10 1.76 -23.82
CA PRO A 471 -16.44 2.01 -25.09
C PRO A 471 -15.04 2.60 -24.91
N MET A 472 -14.09 2.25 -25.78
CA MET A 472 -12.74 2.84 -25.76
C MET A 472 -12.75 4.36 -26.03
N SER A 473 -13.82 4.92 -26.62
CA SER A 473 -14.02 6.38 -26.69
C SER A 473 -14.09 7.11 -25.34
N GLN A 474 -14.21 6.41 -24.20
CA GLN A 474 -14.08 6.96 -22.84
C GLN A 474 -12.69 6.76 -22.19
N PHE A 475 -11.75 6.11 -22.88
CA PHE A 475 -10.42 5.77 -22.34
C PHE A 475 -9.33 6.58 -23.03
N TYR A 476 -8.62 7.41 -22.27
CA TYR A 476 -7.38 7.99 -22.74
C TYR A 476 -6.30 6.91 -22.84
N VAL A 477 -5.75 6.72 -24.05
CA VAL A 477 -4.79 5.66 -24.35
C VAL A 477 -3.37 6.17 -24.14
N VAL A 478 -2.84 5.94 -22.93
CA VAL A 478 -1.53 6.40 -22.46
C VAL A 478 -0.41 5.67 -23.20
N LYS A 479 0.58 6.41 -23.71
CA LYS A 479 1.68 5.93 -24.57
C LYS A 479 3.01 6.59 -24.25
N ALA A 480 4.10 6.00 -24.72
CA ALA A 480 5.45 6.58 -24.64
C ALA A 480 5.45 8.05 -25.11
N GLY A 481 5.94 8.95 -24.25
CA GLY A 481 5.89 10.40 -24.44
C GLY A 481 4.79 11.13 -23.66
N ASP A 482 3.79 10.42 -23.12
CA ASP A 482 2.83 11.02 -22.18
C ASP A 482 3.50 11.39 -20.86
N THR A 483 3.13 12.56 -20.34
CA THR A 483 3.60 13.05 -19.04
C THR A 483 2.55 12.82 -17.96
N ALA A 484 2.97 12.80 -16.69
CA ALA A 484 2.05 12.83 -15.56
C ALA A 484 1.08 14.03 -15.58
N ALA A 485 1.41 15.12 -16.26
CA ALA A 485 0.49 16.24 -16.48
C ALA A 485 -0.57 15.93 -17.55
N THR A 486 -0.19 15.27 -18.65
CA THR A 486 -1.13 14.81 -19.69
C THR A 486 -2.14 13.83 -19.11
N ILE A 487 -1.66 12.85 -18.33
CA ILE A 487 -2.48 11.80 -17.72
C ILE A 487 -3.42 12.39 -16.65
N ASN A 488 -2.94 13.28 -15.78
CA ASN A 488 -3.79 13.99 -14.81
C ASN A 488 -4.85 14.86 -15.49
N ASN A 489 -4.50 15.54 -16.59
CA ASN A 489 -5.48 16.29 -17.36
C ASN A 489 -6.60 15.38 -17.89
N ALA A 490 -6.27 14.22 -18.49
CA ALA A 490 -7.27 13.27 -18.97
C ALA A 490 -8.18 12.74 -17.84
N LEU A 491 -7.61 12.40 -16.68
CA LEU A 491 -8.37 12.00 -15.48
C LEU A 491 -9.36 13.11 -15.04
N SER A 492 -8.89 14.36 -14.97
CA SER A 492 -9.69 15.53 -14.57
C SER A 492 -10.81 15.88 -15.58
N GLN A 493 -10.62 15.52 -16.85
CA GLN A 493 -11.58 15.64 -17.94
C GLN A 493 -12.54 14.43 -18.04
N GLY A 494 -12.58 13.56 -17.03
CA GLY A 494 -13.54 12.47 -16.96
C GLY A 494 -13.15 11.20 -17.73
N CYS A 495 -11.92 11.08 -18.25
CA CYS A 495 -11.46 9.85 -18.90
C CYS A 495 -11.14 8.73 -17.91
N ASN A 496 -11.36 7.49 -18.35
CA ASN A 496 -10.65 6.32 -17.84
C ASN A 496 -9.25 6.28 -18.49
N LEU A 497 -8.34 5.46 -17.97
CA LEU A 497 -7.01 5.27 -18.55
C LEU A 497 -6.86 3.85 -19.11
N PHE A 498 -6.35 3.76 -20.33
CA PHE A 498 -5.83 2.53 -20.91
C PHE A 498 -4.32 2.69 -21.10
N VAL A 499 -3.51 1.94 -20.37
CA VAL A 499 -2.06 2.13 -20.32
C VAL A 499 -1.39 1.07 -21.20
N THR A 500 -0.76 1.53 -22.29
CA THR A 500 -0.13 0.65 -23.28
C THR A 500 1.26 0.20 -22.81
N PRO A 501 1.82 -0.92 -23.32
CA PRO A 501 3.06 -1.50 -22.81
C PRO A 501 4.23 -0.52 -22.95
N GLY A 502 4.84 -0.12 -21.83
CA GLY A 502 5.96 0.83 -21.78
C GLY A 502 6.36 1.21 -20.35
N VAL A 503 7.39 2.04 -20.23
CA VAL A 503 7.87 2.61 -18.96
C VAL A 503 7.58 4.12 -18.94
N TYR A 504 7.03 4.61 -17.83
CA TYR A 504 6.38 5.91 -17.71
C TYR A 504 6.89 6.65 -16.48
N HIS A 505 7.77 7.63 -16.70
CA HIS A 505 8.31 8.49 -15.64
C HIS A 505 7.29 9.55 -15.21
N LEU A 506 7.07 9.65 -13.89
CA LEU A 506 6.06 10.49 -13.25
C LEU A 506 6.72 11.52 -12.34
N ASN A 507 6.84 12.76 -12.82
CA ASN A 507 7.33 13.89 -12.03
C ASN A 507 6.30 14.49 -11.05
N GLN A 508 5.08 13.96 -11.04
CA GLN A 508 4.01 14.29 -10.09
C GLN A 508 3.04 13.10 -9.96
N THR A 509 2.36 12.99 -8.82
CA THR A 509 1.39 11.93 -8.54
C THR A 509 0.20 11.95 -9.51
N LEU A 510 -0.24 10.75 -9.95
CA LEU A 510 -1.49 10.58 -10.69
C LEU A 510 -2.68 10.59 -9.73
N ASN A 511 -3.60 11.54 -9.91
CA ASN A 511 -4.69 11.83 -8.97
C ASN A 511 -6.03 11.28 -9.48
N ILE A 512 -6.46 10.15 -8.92
CA ILE A 512 -7.72 9.48 -9.29
C ILE A 512 -8.82 9.92 -8.31
N THR A 513 -9.50 11.02 -8.65
CA THR A 513 -10.51 11.67 -7.78
C THR A 513 -11.96 11.39 -8.18
N ARG A 514 -12.19 10.74 -9.33
CA ARG A 514 -13.53 10.42 -9.84
C ARG A 514 -13.90 8.96 -9.52
N ALA A 515 -15.07 8.76 -8.91
CA ALA A 515 -15.66 7.44 -8.69
C ALA A 515 -15.80 6.63 -10.00
N ASN A 516 -15.71 5.31 -9.92
CA ASN A 516 -15.76 4.37 -11.05
C ASN A 516 -14.68 4.57 -12.13
N THR A 517 -13.58 5.28 -11.82
CA THR A 517 -12.45 5.39 -12.75
C THR A 517 -11.77 4.05 -12.93
N VAL A 518 -11.58 3.66 -14.20
CA VAL A 518 -10.82 2.46 -14.58
C VAL A 518 -9.43 2.89 -15.04
N VAL A 519 -8.40 2.23 -14.54
CA VAL A 519 -7.02 2.29 -15.03
C VAL A 519 -6.63 0.86 -15.39
N LEU A 520 -6.64 0.56 -16.69
CA LEU A 520 -6.36 -0.76 -17.26
C LEU A 520 -5.02 -0.74 -17.98
N GLY A 521 -4.04 -1.45 -17.45
CA GLY A 521 -2.78 -1.74 -18.12
C GLY A 521 -2.76 -3.10 -18.83
N ILE A 522 -2.05 -3.17 -19.95
CA ILE A 522 -1.68 -4.42 -20.64
C ILE A 522 -0.20 -4.42 -20.99
N GLY A 523 0.47 -5.58 -20.95
CA GLY A 523 1.91 -5.72 -21.18
C GLY A 523 2.79 -5.07 -20.11
N TYR A 524 2.41 -5.19 -18.84
CA TYR A 524 3.18 -4.69 -17.68
C TYR A 524 3.65 -3.22 -17.78
N PRO A 525 2.75 -2.27 -18.11
CA PRO A 525 3.09 -0.87 -18.15
C PRO A 525 3.58 -0.43 -16.76
N THR A 526 4.70 0.27 -16.75
CA THR A 526 5.47 0.54 -15.54
C THR A 526 5.45 2.03 -15.22
N PHE A 527 4.89 2.40 -14.07
CA PHE A 527 4.96 3.76 -13.56
C PHE A 527 6.17 3.92 -12.64
N VAL A 528 7.03 4.90 -12.94
CA VAL A 528 8.24 5.22 -12.17
C VAL A 528 8.08 6.61 -11.55
N PRO A 529 7.87 6.76 -10.23
CA PRO A 529 7.80 8.08 -9.61
C PRO A 529 9.18 8.70 -9.47
N ASP A 530 9.36 9.88 -10.07
CA ASP A 530 10.57 10.69 -9.94
C ASP A 530 10.48 11.60 -8.71
N ASN A 531 11.63 12.06 -8.20
CA ASN A 531 11.73 13.08 -7.16
C ASN A 531 11.01 12.75 -5.82
N GLY A 532 10.65 11.47 -5.58
CA GLY A 532 10.02 11.01 -4.34
C GLY A 532 8.51 11.27 -4.23
N VAL A 533 7.83 11.54 -5.35
CA VAL A 533 6.36 11.63 -5.37
C VAL A 533 5.72 10.24 -5.21
N ASN A 534 4.46 10.16 -4.77
CA ASN A 534 3.72 8.91 -4.94
C ASN A 534 3.38 8.71 -6.43
N ALA A 535 3.40 7.49 -6.95
CA ALA A 535 3.04 7.27 -8.36
C ALA A 535 1.53 7.51 -8.59
N ILE A 536 0.69 6.94 -7.72
CA ILE A 536 -0.78 7.04 -7.81
C ILE A 536 -1.38 7.36 -6.44
N GLN A 537 -2.36 8.26 -6.40
CA GLN A 537 -3.25 8.46 -5.26
C GLN A 537 -4.72 8.42 -5.71
N VAL A 538 -5.53 7.65 -4.99
CA VAL A 538 -6.99 7.56 -5.16
C VAL A 538 -7.68 8.29 -4.01
N ALA A 539 -8.76 9.03 -4.30
CA ALA A 539 -9.61 9.64 -3.28
C ALA A 539 -10.51 8.61 -2.55
N ASP A 540 -11.22 9.03 -1.50
CA ASP A 540 -12.22 8.20 -0.79
C ASP A 540 -13.51 8.09 -1.64
N VAL A 541 -13.45 7.33 -2.74
CA VAL A 541 -14.51 7.25 -3.75
C VAL A 541 -14.80 5.82 -4.20
N ASP A 542 -16.06 5.56 -4.54
CA ASP A 542 -16.55 4.25 -4.99
C ASP A 542 -15.88 3.77 -6.28
N GLY A 543 -15.75 2.44 -6.40
CA GLY A 543 -15.73 1.73 -7.68
C GLY A 543 -14.49 1.89 -8.54
N VAL A 544 -13.43 2.55 -8.07
CA VAL A 544 -12.18 2.67 -8.83
C VAL A 544 -11.58 1.28 -9.08
N ARG A 545 -11.04 1.05 -10.28
CA ARG A 545 -10.44 -0.23 -10.66
C ARG A 545 -9.04 0.01 -11.21
N LEU A 546 -8.02 -0.40 -10.47
CA LEU A 546 -6.64 -0.42 -10.92
C LEU A 546 -6.30 -1.85 -11.34
N LYS A 547 -5.91 -2.05 -12.61
CA LYS A 547 -5.58 -3.38 -13.14
C LYS A 547 -4.31 -3.43 -13.98
N GLY A 548 -3.45 -4.42 -13.74
CA GLY A 548 -2.35 -4.77 -14.64
C GLY A 548 -1.25 -3.71 -14.73
N LEU A 549 -0.72 -3.26 -13.58
CA LEU A 549 0.28 -2.20 -13.48
C LEU A 549 1.53 -2.70 -12.74
N LEU A 550 2.72 -2.32 -13.20
CA LEU A 550 3.92 -2.33 -12.36
C LEU A 550 4.16 -0.90 -11.86
N ILE A 551 4.51 -0.73 -10.59
CA ILE A 551 4.97 0.53 -10.01
C ILE A 551 6.38 0.30 -9.48
N ASP A 552 7.37 0.88 -10.14
CA ASP A 552 8.79 0.63 -9.91
C ASP A 552 9.43 1.88 -9.32
N ALA A 553 9.99 1.78 -8.11
CA ALA A 553 10.41 2.96 -7.35
C ALA A 553 11.57 3.72 -8.01
N GLY A 554 11.42 5.03 -8.18
CA GLY A 554 12.53 5.90 -8.55
C GLY A 554 13.63 5.96 -7.48
N THR A 555 14.80 6.49 -7.85
CA THR A 555 15.99 6.57 -6.98
C THR A 555 15.84 7.52 -5.79
N THR A 556 14.85 8.41 -5.82
CA THR A 556 14.49 9.30 -4.71
C THR A 556 13.37 8.67 -3.90
N ASN A 557 13.57 8.55 -2.58
CA ASN A 557 12.65 7.82 -1.71
C ASN A 557 11.23 8.40 -1.73
N SER A 558 10.29 7.62 -2.26
CA SER A 558 8.86 7.96 -2.28
C SER A 558 8.21 7.66 -0.92
N ALA A 559 7.27 8.50 -0.47
CA ALA A 559 6.60 8.28 0.82
C ALA A 559 5.68 7.04 0.77
N ALA A 560 4.89 6.91 -0.30
CA ALA A 560 4.26 5.67 -0.71
C ALA A 560 4.31 5.52 -2.24
N LEU A 561 4.20 4.31 -2.80
CA LEU A 561 4.08 4.15 -4.27
C LEU A 561 2.62 4.28 -4.73
N LEU A 562 1.68 3.60 -4.06
CA LEU A 562 0.23 3.73 -4.23
C LEU A 562 -0.45 4.07 -2.89
N THR A 563 -1.40 5.00 -2.92
CA THR A 563 -2.29 5.31 -1.80
C THR A 563 -3.75 5.28 -2.23
N VAL A 564 -4.58 4.48 -1.56
CA VAL A 564 -6.03 4.37 -1.81
C VAL A 564 -6.81 4.94 -0.64
N GLY A 565 -7.43 6.10 -0.88
CA GLY A 565 -8.04 6.93 0.16
C GLY A 565 -7.01 7.80 0.89
N PRO A 566 -7.33 9.05 1.27
CA PRO A 566 -6.49 9.85 2.15
C PRO A 566 -6.42 9.25 3.57
N ALA A 567 -5.42 9.64 4.36
CA ALA A 567 -5.40 9.29 5.79
C ALA A 567 -6.65 9.86 6.49
N GLY A 568 -7.34 9.03 7.28
CA GLY A 568 -8.64 9.39 7.89
C GLY A 568 -9.87 9.10 7.02
N SER A 569 -9.71 8.42 5.87
CA SER A 569 -10.81 7.76 5.13
C SER A 569 -11.79 7.06 6.07
N SER A 570 -13.08 7.26 5.82
CA SER A 570 -14.15 6.77 6.70
C SER A 570 -15.48 6.49 5.98
N ALA A 571 -15.60 6.78 4.69
CA ALA A 571 -16.73 6.33 3.88
C ALA A 571 -16.75 4.79 3.79
N THR A 572 -17.94 4.18 3.68
CA THR A 572 -18.07 2.76 3.33
C THR A 572 -18.36 2.61 1.85
N HIS A 573 -17.60 1.73 1.21
CA HIS A 573 -17.70 1.45 -0.23
C HIS A 573 -18.25 0.04 -0.49
N ALA A 574 -18.93 -0.58 0.49
CA ALA A 574 -19.30 -2.00 0.46
C ALA A 574 -20.12 -2.44 -0.77
N GLY A 575 -20.98 -1.56 -1.30
CA GLY A 575 -21.77 -1.85 -2.51
C GLY A 575 -21.01 -1.70 -3.83
N ASN A 576 -19.89 -0.98 -3.83
CA ASN A 576 -19.06 -0.73 -5.01
C ASN A 576 -17.62 -0.39 -4.58
N PRO A 577 -16.82 -1.36 -4.12
CA PRO A 577 -15.51 -1.09 -3.55
C PRO A 577 -14.51 -0.65 -4.61
N THR A 578 -13.40 -0.05 -4.18
CA THR A 578 -12.22 0.09 -5.03
C THR A 578 -11.49 -1.26 -5.13
N THR A 579 -11.02 -1.64 -6.33
CA THR A 579 -10.18 -2.83 -6.52
C THR A 579 -8.76 -2.48 -6.99
N ILE A 580 -7.80 -3.21 -6.43
CA ILE A 580 -6.38 -3.22 -6.81
C ILE A 580 -6.09 -4.65 -7.30
N GLN A 581 -5.82 -4.86 -8.60
CA GLN A 581 -5.76 -6.21 -9.18
C GLN A 581 -4.60 -6.36 -10.16
N ASP A 582 -3.74 -7.36 -10.00
CA ASP A 582 -2.49 -7.46 -10.78
C ASP A 582 -1.69 -6.15 -10.75
N VAL A 583 -1.61 -5.53 -9.58
CA VAL A 583 -0.79 -4.33 -9.35
C VAL A 583 0.42 -4.74 -8.53
N PHE A 584 1.59 -4.54 -9.11
CA PHE A 584 2.85 -5.04 -8.60
C PHE A 584 3.77 -3.86 -8.24
N PHE A 585 4.61 -4.04 -7.23
CA PHE A 585 5.54 -3.02 -6.75
C PHE A 585 6.96 -3.59 -6.73
N ARG A 586 7.91 -2.81 -7.25
CA ARG A 586 9.34 -3.12 -7.18
C ARG A 586 10.10 -1.98 -6.53
N ILE A 587 11.04 -2.32 -5.65
CA ILE A 587 11.99 -1.38 -5.06
C ILE A 587 13.40 -1.95 -5.18
N GLY A 588 14.15 -1.52 -6.19
CA GLY A 588 15.49 -2.05 -6.52
C GLY A 588 15.52 -2.86 -7.82
N GLY A 589 16.60 -3.59 -8.05
CA GLY A 589 16.70 -4.61 -9.10
C GLY A 589 16.97 -4.07 -10.52
N GLN A 590 16.11 -3.18 -11.04
CA GLN A 590 16.40 -2.49 -12.32
C GLN A 590 17.28 -1.24 -12.09
N ILE A 591 16.92 -0.44 -11.09
CA ILE A 591 17.62 0.74 -10.60
C ILE A 591 17.68 0.70 -9.07
N ALA A 592 18.51 1.54 -8.42
CA ALA A 592 18.54 1.69 -6.96
C ALA A 592 17.31 2.45 -6.42
N GLY A 593 16.12 1.89 -6.65
CA GLY A 593 14.82 2.46 -6.28
C GLY A 593 14.57 2.49 -4.77
N LYS A 594 13.78 3.46 -4.29
CA LYS A 594 13.50 3.66 -2.85
C LYS A 594 12.06 4.09 -2.59
N ALA A 595 11.42 3.48 -1.60
CA ALA A 595 10.15 3.99 -1.06
C ALA A 595 9.93 3.54 0.39
N THR A 596 9.43 4.44 1.24
CA THR A 596 9.10 4.12 2.64
C THR A 596 7.95 3.12 2.73
N THR A 597 6.98 3.19 1.82
CA THR A 597 5.92 2.18 1.70
C THR A 597 5.56 1.89 0.25
N SER A 598 5.16 0.66 -0.08
CA SER A 598 4.65 0.35 -1.43
C SER A 598 3.15 0.69 -1.52
N LEU A 599 2.32 0.09 -0.67
CA LEU A 599 0.86 0.27 -0.71
C LEU A 599 0.30 0.76 0.62
N ILE A 600 -0.48 1.85 0.59
CA ILE A 600 -1.32 2.28 1.72
C ILE A 600 -2.80 2.22 1.30
N VAL A 601 -3.63 1.50 2.05
CA VAL A 601 -5.09 1.39 1.86
C VAL A 601 -5.81 1.97 3.06
N ASN A 602 -6.37 3.17 2.90
CA ASN A 602 -7.18 3.86 3.90
C ASN A 602 -8.69 3.69 3.64
N SER A 603 -9.13 3.64 2.38
CA SER A 603 -10.55 3.45 2.05
C SER A 603 -11.08 2.10 2.52
N ASN A 604 -12.20 2.12 3.25
CA ASN A 604 -12.89 0.92 3.72
C ASN A 604 -13.36 0.05 2.55
N ASN A 605 -13.59 -1.24 2.80
CA ASN A 605 -14.12 -2.21 1.82
C ASN A 605 -13.26 -2.45 0.56
N THR A 606 -12.09 -1.82 0.43
CA THR A 606 -11.17 -2.04 -0.70
C THR A 606 -10.83 -3.52 -0.86
N ILE A 607 -10.75 -3.99 -2.11
CA ILE A 607 -10.36 -5.37 -2.44
C ILE A 607 -8.97 -5.34 -3.08
N ILE A 608 -8.04 -6.10 -2.50
CA ILE A 608 -6.66 -6.29 -2.95
C ILE A 608 -6.58 -7.71 -3.53
N ASP A 609 -6.57 -7.86 -4.85
CA ASP A 609 -6.78 -9.15 -5.52
C ASP A 609 -5.62 -9.49 -6.48
N HIS A 610 -4.65 -10.26 -5.98
CA HIS A 610 -3.30 -10.40 -6.54
C HIS A 610 -2.53 -9.09 -6.55
N ILE A 611 -1.71 -8.88 -5.52
CA ILE A 611 -0.61 -7.92 -5.56
C ILE A 611 0.67 -8.62 -5.15
N TRP A 612 1.79 -8.16 -5.72
CA TRP A 612 3.13 -8.51 -5.28
C TRP A 612 3.84 -7.22 -4.92
N ALA A 613 4.26 -7.07 -3.67
CA ALA A 613 5.10 -5.96 -3.24
C ALA A 613 6.47 -6.50 -2.88
N TRP A 614 7.49 -6.15 -3.67
CA TRP A 614 8.82 -6.76 -3.61
C TRP A 614 9.91 -5.69 -3.46
N ARG A 615 10.61 -5.71 -2.33
CA ARG A 615 11.92 -5.05 -2.23
C ARG A 615 12.95 -6.00 -2.83
N ALA A 616 13.65 -5.58 -3.87
CA ALA A 616 14.49 -6.48 -4.67
C ALA A 616 15.64 -7.11 -3.86
N ASP A 617 15.67 -8.44 -3.81
CA ASP A 617 16.78 -9.23 -3.26
C ASP A 617 17.91 -9.45 -4.30
N HIS A 618 17.58 -9.41 -5.60
CA HIS A 618 18.51 -9.58 -6.71
C HIS A 618 18.29 -8.55 -7.84
N GLY A 619 19.31 -8.36 -8.68
CA GLY A 619 19.20 -7.62 -9.94
C GLY A 619 20.51 -6.98 -10.41
N ASN A 620 20.39 -5.88 -11.15
CA ASN A 620 21.49 -5.17 -11.80
C ASN A 620 22.57 -4.74 -10.79
N PRO A 621 23.87 -4.74 -11.16
CA PRO A 621 24.95 -4.34 -10.26
C PRO A 621 24.73 -2.97 -9.60
N GLY A 622 24.79 -2.92 -8.27
CA GLY A 622 24.61 -1.69 -7.49
C GLY A 622 23.16 -1.21 -7.31
N THR A 623 22.16 -2.05 -7.61
CA THR A 623 20.73 -1.69 -7.46
C THR A 623 20.04 -2.29 -6.22
N ILE A 624 20.73 -3.15 -5.47
CA ILE A 624 20.22 -3.87 -4.29
C ILE A 624 21.13 -3.70 -3.07
N GLY A 625 20.60 -4.03 -1.89
CA GLY A 625 21.32 -4.06 -0.61
C GLY A 625 20.77 -3.10 0.44
N TRP A 626 21.13 -3.34 1.71
CA TRP A 626 20.49 -2.77 2.91
C TRP A 626 20.46 -1.23 2.98
N THR A 627 21.34 -0.55 2.24
CA THR A 627 21.38 0.92 2.13
C THR A 627 21.13 1.43 0.70
N THR A 628 20.99 0.52 -0.26
CA THR A 628 20.86 0.76 -1.70
C THR A 628 19.40 0.89 -2.12
N ASN A 629 18.57 -0.13 -1.89
CA ASN A 629 17.15 -0.14 -2.23
C ASN A 629 16.29 -0.13 -0.96
N THR A 630 16.44 0.95 -0.18
CA THR A 630 15.81 1.05 1.14
C THR A 630 14.29 1.08 1.04
N ALA A 631 13.62 0.18 1.79
CA ALA A 631 12.17 0.17 1.91
C ALA A 631 11.71 -0.26 3.29
N ASP A 632 10.87 0.55 3.93
CA ASP A 632 10.51 0.39 5.33
C ASP A 632 9.36 -0.61 5.52
N THR A 633 8.29 -0.55 4.72
CA THR A 633 7.13 -1.43 4.87
C THR A 633 6.44 -1.73 3.54
N GLY A 634 5.97 -2.97 3.33
CA GLY A 634 5.31 -3.35 2.08
C GLY A 634 3.91 -2.76 1.95
N VAL A 635 3.00 -3.23 2.80
CA VAL A 635 1.57 -2.89 2.74
C VAL A 635 1.06 -2.40 4.09
N ILE A 636 0.34 -1.29 4.10
CA ILE A 636 -0.37 -0.75 5.27
C ILE A 636 -1.88 -0.69 4.99
N VAL A 637 -2.68 -1.43 5.76
CA VAL A 637 -4.14 -1.45 5.65
C VAL A 637 -4.77 -0.79 6.88
N ASN A 638 -5.20 0.46 6.70
CA ASN A 638 -5.95 1.22 7.70
C ASN A 638 -7.47 1.11 7.49
N GLY A 639 -7.92 0.87 6.25
CA GLY A 639 -9.32 0.69 5.91
C GLY A 639 -9.95 -0.53 6.56
N SER A 640 -11.15 -0.36 7.13
CA SER A 640 -11.93 -1.43 7.72
C SER A 640 -12.70 -2.23 6.66
N SER A 641 -12.94 -3.52 6.94
CA SER A 641 -13.57 -4.49 6.02
C SER A 641 -12.88 -4.63 4.66
N VAL A 642 -11.58 -4.32 4.60
CA VAL A 642 -10.71 -4.60 3.44
C VAL A 642 -10.50 -6.11 3.32
N LEU A 643 -10.46 -6.60 2.08
CA LEU A 643 -10.21 -8.01 1.75
C LEU A 643 -8.98 -8.11 0.85
N ALA A 644 -8.02 -8.95 1.25
CA ALA A 644 -6.90 -9.37 0.42
C ALA A 644 -7.09 -10.83 -0.04
N THR A 645 -6.88 -11.09 -1.33
CA THR A 645 -6.98 -12.42 -1.96
C THR A 645 -5.75 -12.63 -2.86
N GLY A 646 -4.81 -13.46 -2.41
CA GLY A 646 -3.51 -13.64 -3.07
C GLY A 646 -2.54 -12.48 -2.76
N LEU A 647 -2.11 -12.38 -1.49
CA LEU A 647 -1.21 -11.32 -1.02
C LEU A 647 0.24 -11.82 -0.94
N PHE A 648 1.12 -11.27 -1.77
CA PHE A 648 2.56 -11.60 -1.80
C PHE A 648 3.37 -10.35 -1.40
N VAL A 649 4.15 -10.39 -0.32
CA VAL A 649 4.92 -9.21 0.16
C VAL A 649 6.26 -9.61 0.75
N GLU A 650 7.37 -9.06 0.26
CA GLU A 650 8.71 -9.62 0.47
C GLU A 650 9.84 -8.60 0.67
N HIS A 651 10.75 -8.96 1.59
CA HIS A 651 12.08 -8.41 1.86
C HIS A 651 12.15 -6.97 2.37
N TYR A 652 11.07 -6.39 2.91
CA TYR A 652 11.08 -5.04 3.47
C TYR A 652 11.88 -4.99 4.78
N GLN A 653 12.48 -3.84 5.07
CA GLN A 653 13.45 -3.71 6.18
C GLN A 653 12.80 -3.71 7.56
N LYS A 654 11.47 -3.56 7.65
CA LYS A 654 10.69 -3.65 8.88
C LYS A 654 9.50 -4.60 8.69
N HIS A 655 8.27 -4.09 8.63
CA HIS A 655 7.07 -4.91 8.49
C HIS A 655 6.76 -5.17 7.02
N GLU A 656 6.36 -6.39 6.68
CA GLU A 656 5.96 -6.71 5.31
C GLU A 656 4.51 -6.22 5.13
N VAL A 657 3.62 -6.58 6.05
CA VAL A 657 2.22 -6.11 6.16
C VAL A 657 1.92 -5.56 7.55
N VAL A 658 1.27 -4.38 7.61
CA VAL A 658 0.67 -3.81 8.83
C VAL A 658 -0.83 -3.61 8.62
N TRP A 659 -1.65 -4.19 9.49
CA TRP A 659 -3.11 -4.16 9.39
C TRP A 659 -3.75 -3.51 10.63
N ASN A 660 -4.21 -2.27 10.46
CA ASN A 660 -4.87 -1.47 11.51
C ASN A 660 -6.40 -1.42 11.35
N GLY A 661 -6.93 -1.78 10.18
CA GLY A 661 -8.36 -1.74 9.88
C GLY A 661 -9.17 -2.91 10.50
N GLN A 662 -10.32 -2.61 11.07
CA GLN A 662 -11.23 -3.59 11.69
C GLN A 662 -11.95 -4.46 10.65
N ASN A 663 -12.35 -5.69 11.02
CA ASN A 663 -13.01 -6.68 10.15
C ASN A 663 -12.22 -6.98 8.86
N GLY A 664 -10.89 -6.83 8.91
CA GLY A 664 -10.01 -7.14 7.78
C GLY A 664 -9.92 -8.64 7.50
N LYS A 665 -9.70 -9.01 6.23
CA LYS A 665 -9.53 -10.42 5.84
C LYS A 665 -8.41 -10.64 4.84
N THR A 666 -7.68 -11.75 4.98
CA THR A 666 -6.65 -12.19 4.02
C THR A 666 -6.83 -13.68 3.69
N ILE A 667 -7.00 -14.01 2.41
CA ILE A 667 -6.99 -15.40 1.93
C ILE A 667 -5.76 -15.55 1.04
N PHE A 668 -4.89 -16.50 1.41
CA PHE A 668 -3.50 -16.62 0.95
C PHE A 668 -2.63 -15.42 1.34
N PHE A 669 -1.58 -15.70 2.10
CA PHE A 669 -0.43 -14.81 2.28
C PHE A 669 0.88 -15.57 2.01
N GLN A 670 1.81 -14.93 1.30
CA GLN A 670 3.17 -15.39 1.14
C GLN A 670 4.15 -14.22 1.40
N ASN A 671 5.26 -14.56 2.05
CA ASN A 671 6.34 -13.65 2.37
C ASN A 671 7.69 -14.38 2.42
N GLU A 672 8.75 -13.65 2.06
CA GLU A 672 10.14 -13.93 2.39
C GLU A 672 10.72 -12.71 3.14
N MET A 673 11.35 -12.93 4.29
CA MET A 673 12.03 -11.89 5.09
C MET A 673 13.25 -11.30 4.35
N PRO A 674 13.75 -10.10 4.72
CA PRO A 674 14.93 -9.50 4.08
C PRO A 674 16.19 -10.35 4.25
N TYR A 675 16.73 -10.89 3.15
CA TYR A 675 17.96 -11.71 3.15
C TYR A 675 19.19 -10.95 3.66
N ASP A 676 19.21 -9.64 3.42
CA ASP A 676 20.39 -8.77 3.49
C ASP A 676 20.54 -8.01 4.81
N VAL A 677 19.88 -8.48 5.87
CA VAL A 677 20.07 -7.99 7.24
C VAL A 677 21.54 -8.14 7.65
N PRO A 678 22.27 -7.05 7.96
CA PRO A 678 23.71 -7.12 8.19
C PRO A 678 24.07 -7.73 9.55
N ASN A 679 23.20 -7.60 10.55
CA ASN A 679 23.31 -8.20 11.89
C ASN A 679 22.01 -7.98 12.68
N GLN A 680 21.81 -8.74 13.75
CA GLN A 680 20.59 -8.65 14.57
C GLN A 680 20.32 -7.25 15.14
N ALA A 681 21.35 -6.51 15.57
CA ALA A 681 21.17 -5.19 16.18
C ALA A 681 20.70 -4.12 15.17
N ALA A 682 20.88 -4.34 13.87
CA ALA A 682 20.30 -3.52 12.81
C ALA A 682 18.83 -3.88 12.50
N TRP A 683 18.32 -5.01 13.00
CA TRP A 683 17.00 -5.55 12.72
C TRP A 683 16.34 -6.08 14.00
N MET A 684 15.83 -5.14 14.79
CA MET A 684 14.99 -5.37 15.97
C MET A 684 13.80 -4.41 15.92
N SER A 685 12.60 -4.91 16.20
CA SER A 685 11.37 -4.10 16.28
C SER A 685 11.19 -3.42 17.64
N ALA A 686 11.69 -4.04 18.70
CA ALA A 686 11.72 -3.50 20.06
C ALA A 686 12.92 -4.05 20.84
N ALA A 687 13.22 -3.45 22.00
CA ALA A 687 14.26 -3.94 22.89
C ALA A 687 13.94 -5.37 23.37
N GLY A 688 14.77 -6.34 22.95
CA GLY A 688 14.57 -7.77 23.23
C GLY A 688 13.70 -8.54 22.22
N VAL A 689 13.15 -7.87 21.18
CA VAL A 689 12.39 -8.53 20.11
C VAL A 689 13.21 -8.54 18.82
N ASN A 690 13.67 -9.74 18.44
CA ASN A 690 14.46 -9.97 17.24
C ASN A 690 13.61 -9.78 15.97
N GLY A 691 14.10 -8.99 15.03
CA GLY A 691 13.43 -8.75 13.76
C GLY A 691 12.09 -8.03 13.87
N TYR A 692 11.34 -8.07 12.78
CA TYR A 692 10.00 -7.52 12.62
C TYR A 692 9.08 -8.61 12.06
N PRO A 693 7.79 -8.67 12.47
CA PRO A 693 6.84 -9.62 11.89
C PRO A 693 6.54 -9.27 10.44
N ALA A 694 6.41 -10.33 9.63
CA ALA A 694 5.88 -10.26 8.28
C ALA A 694 4.42 -9.78 8.25
N TYR A 695 3.58 -10.23 9.17
CA TYR A 695 2.18 -9.78 9.25
C TYR A 695 1.87 -9.26 10.66
N LYS A 696 1.71 -7.95 10.79
CA LYS A 696 1.34 -7.29 12.06
C LYS A 696 -0.11 -6.84 12.04
N VAL A 697 -0.94 -7.38 12.93
CA VAL A 697 -2.26 -6.80 13.23
C VAL A 697 -2.11 -5.80 14.37
N GLY A 698 -2.65 -4.59 14.20
CA GLY A 698 -2.51 -3.50 15.16
C GLY A 698 -3.19 -3.81 16.50
N ALA A 699 -2.57 -3.40 17.62
CA ALA A 699 -3.01 -3.72 18.98
C ALA A 699 -4.45 -3.29 19.34
N GLY A 700 -5.03 -2.34 18.61
CA GLY A 700 -6.43 -1.89 18.76
C GLY A 700 -7.44 -2.63 17.90
N VAL A 701 -7.03 -3.58 17.06
CA VAL A 701 -7.92 -4.39 16.22
C VAL A 701 -8.56 -5.48 17.08
N THR A 702 -9.88 -5.61 16.95
CA THR A 702 -10.70 -6.58 17.69
C THR A 702 -11.38 -7.59 16.77
N THR A 703 -11.31 -7.36 15.45
CA THR A 703 -11.86 -8.26 14.42
C THR A 703 -10.92 -8.32 13.22
N HIS A 704 -10.40 -9.52 12.91
CA HIS A 704 -9.55 -9.79 11.75
C HIS A 704 -9.59 -11.30 11.46
N GLU A 705 -9.52 -11.72 10.19
CA GLU A 705 -9.47 -13.17 9.89
C GLU A 705 -8.63 -13.52 8.65
N ALA A 706 -7.64 -14.40 8.82
CA ALA A 706 -6.72 -14.79 7.75
C ALA A 706 -6.56 -16.32 7.59
N TRP A 707 -6.32 -16.77 6.37
CA TRP A 707 -6.23 -18.20 5.98
C TRP A 707 -5.04 -18.46 5.04
N GLY A 708 -4.24 -19.50 5.34
CA GLY A 708 -3.17 -20.00 4.47
C GLY A 708 -2.00 -19.02 4.36
N LEU A 709 -1.19 -18.89 5.42
CA LEU A 709 -0.13 -17.88 5.53
C LEU A 709 1.26 -18.51 5.63
N GLY A 710 2.15 -18.21 4.67
CA GLY A 710 3.57 -18.56 4.72
C GLY A 710 4.48 -17.35 4.92
N SER A 711 5.53 -17.51 5.74
CA SER A 711 6.63 -16.55 5.86
C SER A 711 7.97 -17.30 5.95
N TYR A 712 8.90 -16.99 5.06
CA TYR A 712 10.16 -17.73 4.89
C TYR A 712 11.36 -16.85 5.26
N CYS A 713 12.47 -17.44 5.70
CA CYS A 713 13.70 -16.70 5.92
C CYS A 713 14.91 -17.34 5.21
N TYR A 714 15.72 -16.48 4.58
CA TYR A 714 16.99 -16.83 3.95
C TYR A 714 18.02 -15.72 4.22
N PHE A 715 18.45 -15.58 5.47
CA PHE A 715 19.38 -14.54 5.93
C PHE A 715 20.82 -14.80 5.46
N ASN A 716 21.04 -14.85 4.14
CA ASN A 716 22.29 -15.32 3.55
C ASN A 716 23.49 -14.39 3.79
N VAL A 717 23.25 -13.09 4.01
CA VAL A 717 24.28 -12.11 4.40
C VAL A 717 24.76 -12.34 5.84
N ASN A 718 23.88 -12.81 6.72
CA ASN A 718 24.23 -13.13 8.10
C ASN A 718 23.33 -14.25 8.68
N PRO A 719 23.71 -15.54 8.49
CA PRO A 719 22.91 -16.68 8.97
C PRO A 719 22.79 -16.82 10.49
N ALA A 720 23.39 -15.91 11.29
CA ALA A 720 23.14 -15.81 12.73
C ALA A 720 21.93 -14.91 13.07
N VAL A 721 21.30 -14.28 12.08
CA VAL A 721 20.07 -13.49 12.25
C VAL A 721 18.87 -14.41 12.53
N ASN A 722 18.02 -13.92 13.43
CA ASN A 722 16.79 -14.55 13.88
C ASN A 722 15.63 -13.55 13.74
N GLY A 723 14.45 -14.05 13.33
CA GLY A 723 13.17 -13.39 13.56
C GLY A 723 12.52 -13.97 14.81
N TYR A 724 11.90 -13.14 15.65
CA TYR A 724 11.18 -13.65 16.82
C TYR A 724 9.90 -14.39 16.41
N HIS A 725 9.08 -13.75 15.56
CA HIS A 725 7.89 -14.36 14.96
C HIS A 725 7.67 -13.84 13.53
N ALA A 726 6.93 -14.61 12.73
CA ALA A 726 6.43 -14.14 11.43
C ALA A 726 5.14 -13.32 11.56
N PHE A 727 4.26 -13.69 12.48
CA PHE A 727 2.95 -13.07 12.62
C PHE A 727 2.80 -12.49 14.05
N GLU A 728 2.38 -11.23 14.17
CA GLU A 728 2.17 -10.56 15.46
C GLU A 728 0.76 -9.96 15.53
N VAL A 729 -0.09 -10.48 16.43
CA VAL A 729 -1.53 -10.17 16.42
C VAL A 729 -2.13 -10.05 17.82
N PRO A 730 -3.21 -9.27 18.03
CA PRO A 730 -3.95 -9.25 19.28
C PRO A 730 -4.56 -10.63 19.59
N ASN A 731 -4.20 -11.24 20.72
CA ASN A 731 -4.88 -12.44 21.22
C ASN A 731 -6.27 -12.05 21.74
N THR A 732 -7.26 -12.07 20.85
CA THR A 732 -8.68 -11.78 21.13
C THR A 732 -9.59 -12.68 20.30
N PRO A 733 -10.78 -13.09 20.79
CA PRO A 733 -11.64 -14.06 20.08
C PRO A 733 -12.15 -13.64 18.68
N GLY A 734 -11.99 -12.36 18.30
CA GLY A 734 -12.37 -11.84 16.99
C GLY A 734 -11.20 -11.74 15.99
N VAL A 735 -9.95 -11.88 16.44
CA VAL A 735 -8.75 -11.90 15.59
C VAL A 735 -8.33 -13.36 15.44
N LYS A 736 -8.52 -13.95 14.26
CA LYS A 736 -8.32 -15.39 14.02
C LYS A 736 -7.40 -15.64 12.83
N PHE A 737 -6.49 -16.59 12.97
CA PHE A 737 -5.59 -17.04 11.92
C PHE A 737 -5.74 -18.56 11.77
N HIS A 738 -5.83 -19.01 10.52
CA HIS A 738 -5.95 -20.41 10.14
C HIS A 738 -4.82 -20.77 9.19
N ASP A 739 -4.24 -21.95 9.36
CA ASP A 739 -3.25 -22.53 8.47
C ASP A 739 -2.02 -21.62 8.24
N ALA A 740 -1.31 -21.29 9.32
CA ALA A 740 -0.14 -20.42 9.33
C ALA A 740 1.17 -21.22 9.48
N LEU A 741 2.24 -20.82 8.79
CA LEU A 741 3.53 -21.51 8.84
C LEU A 741 4.76 -20.63 8.63
N THR A 742 5.92 -21.16 9.03
CA THR A 742 7.24 -20.57 8.82
C THR A 742 8.26 -21.58 8.29
N VAL A 743 9.21 -21.14 7.46
CA VAL A 743 10.28 -21.99 6.90
C VAL A 743 11.62 -21.27 6.95
N SER A 744 12.71 -21.98 7.33
CA SER A 744 14.08 -21.51 7.10
C SER A 744 14.65 -22.18 5.86
N LEU A 745 14.99 -21.38 4.84
CA LEU A 745 15.51 -21.88 3.57
C LEU A 745 16.98 -22.24 3.71
N GLY A 746 17.31 -23.52 3.51
CA GLY A 746 18.67 -24.04 3.65
C GLY A 746 19.30 -23.89 5.05
N GLY A 747 18.51 -23.55 6.07
CA GLY A 747 19.02 -23.24 7.42
C GLY A 747 19.70 -21.86 7.55
N MET A 748 19.47 -20.93 6.61
CA MET A 748 20.08 -19.60 6.64
C MET A 748 19.35 -18.67 7.61
N GLY A 749 19.71 -18.79 8.89
CA GLY A 749 19.02 -18.14 10.01
C GLY A 749 17.70 -18.83 10.37
N THR A 750 16.91 -18.21 11.25
CA THR A 750 15.74 -18.86 11.87
C THR A 750 14.59 -17.90 12.16
N ILE A 751 13.38 -18.44 12.30
CA ILE A 751 12.23 -17.75 12.93
C ILE A 751 11.85 -18.56 14.18
N THR A 752 11.75 -17.91 15.34
CA THR A 752 11.61 -18.58 16.66
C THR A 752 10.21 -19.13 16.90
N HIS A 753 9.18 -18.40 16.47
CA HIS A 753 7.78 -18.74 16.58
C HIS A 753 7.04 -18.46 15.27
N VAL A 754 5.89 -19.10 15.06
CA VAL A 754 5.04 -18.83 13.91
C VAL A 754 4.25 -17.54 14.15
N ILE A 755 3.50 -17.50 15.24
CA ILE A 755 2.59 -16.40 15.59
C ILE A 755 2.68 -16.04 17.08
N ASN A 756 2.94 -14.77 17.40
CA ASN A 756 3.27 -14.29 18.74
C ASN A 756 4.37 -15.15 19.40
N ASP A 757 4.02 -15.90 20.44
CA ASP A 757 4.91 -16.81 21.20
C ASP A 757 4.59 -18.29 20.90
N THR A 758 3.86 -18.56 19.80
CA THR A 758 3.23 -19.85 19.46
C THR A 758 3.78 -20.43 18.16
N GLY A 759 3.89 -21.76 18.10
CA GLY A 759 4.61 -22.47 17.04
C GLY A 759 6.08 -22.71 17.40
N ALA A 760 6.67 -23.73 16.80
CA ALA A 760 8.06 -24.10 17.03
C ALA A 760 9.03 -23.24 16.19
N VAL A 761 10.31 -23.25 16.56
CA VAL A 761 11.38 -22.67 15.75
C VAL A 761 11.49 -23.39 14.39
N THR A 762 11.76 -22.65 13.33
CA THR A 762 12.01 -23.18 11.98
C THR A 762 13.12 -24.23 11.98
N ALA A 763 12.89 -25.38 11.36
CA ALA A 763 13.89 -26.44 11.24
C ALA A 763 14.93 -26.12 10.13
N SER A 764 16.17 -26.55 10.34
CA SER A 764 17.30 -26.27 9.44
C SER A 764 17.28 -27.05 8.12
N ASN A 765 16.41 -28.05 7.99
CA ASN A 765 16.25 -28.90 6.81
C ASN A 765 15.17 -28.39 5.82
N THR A 766 14.77 -27.11 5.90
CA THR A 766 13.75 -26.50 5.03
C THR A 766 12.39 -27.21 5.10
N THR A 767 11.94 -27.54 6.33
CA THR A 767 10.59 -28.05 6.59
C THR A 767 9.77 -27.03 7.38
N PRO A 768 8.45 -26.89 7.11
CA PRO A 768 7.59 -25.95 7.83
C PRO A 768 7.48 -26.20 9.34
N SER A 769 7.42 -25.12 10.11
CA SER A 769 6.83 -25.08 11.44
C SER A 769 5.43 -24.47 11.33
N ASN A 770 4.41 -25.17 11.85
CA ASN A 770 3.00 -24.91 11.53
C ASN A 770 2.16 -24.56 12.78
N VAL A 771 1.16 -23.70 12.60
CA VAL A 771 0.07 -23.39 13.54
C VAL A 771 -1.25 -23.41 12.77
N VAL A 772 -2.06 -24.45 13.00
CA VAL A 772 -3.32 -24.70 12.26
C VAL A 772 -4.40 -23.67 12.62
N ALA A 773 -4.45 -23.22 13.87
CA ALA A 773 -5.41 -22.22 14.34
C ALA A 773 -4.79 -21.34 15.44
N PHE A 774 -5.20 -20.07 15.50
CA PHE A 774 -4.85 -19.12 16.54
C PHE A 774 -5.95 -18.04 16.69
N PRO A 775 -6.27 -17.55 17.90
CA PRO A 775 -5.87 -18.08 19.21
C PRO A 775 -6.64 -19.36 19.58
#